data_AF-A0A954W5Q9-F1
#
_entry.id   AF-A0A954W5Q9-F1
#
_cell.length_a   1.000
_cell.length_b   1.000
_cell.length_c   1.000
_cell.angle_alpha   90.00
_cell.angle_beta   90.00
_cell.angle_gamma   90.00
#
_symmetry.space_group_name_H-M   'P 1'
#
loop_
_entity.id
_entity.type
_entity.pdbx_description
1 polymer ?
#
loop_
_entity_poly.entity_id
_entity_poly.type
_entity_poly.pdbx_seq_one_letter_code
_entity_poly.pdbx_strand_id
1 'polypeptide(L)'
;MRAVQLQALFATLIWFTAGSSNVLSAEDATPPTAEQQAIAALRGLTTNIQFNKDGSTRLIRLSKAVVTNEALAHLQHFTQLDYLAIIGPQITDENTGSISKLTNLDTLVLTESGVGNATLSHVSELQKLERLYLAGTKISDAGLASLSSLKNLTELSLERTEVSDQGLSHLRELENLELLLLNETQVRGSGLVELAELPKLRVLYLEQCDLTSASLAHLSKIPSLEHLSVNGVSLDATALESLSMLTQLKHLELYGAGCTIEQLSALRASLPNTQLYVDPELAASERIARFGKGTGSVSDLSETDNVDTDSVLLPPITQRLDQTQETPDFQRHVIPLLGRLGCNSRSCHGSFQGQGGFRLSMFGYDFALDHENLLARIDLDSPNESLILNKPTSADLHEGGLRLPPGGWEQTLLRRWIEAGAKGVADTAPKFVRLDVSPAEIVFTEAGQTSQLKAEAIWSDGTREDVTCLTRFQTNDETVAEVSPDGVVTSRGSGDTYVISFYDNGIFSTQVLRPISDLTHERFPEVATPTEIDRHVVDKLAKLGIVPSEICTDEEFLRRVSLDIIGTLPTPQEVDAFVADTSADKRARVIDQLLEHPAYVTWWTTRLCDLTGSNAGYLGATEMAQPVAAQWRDWIERRVAENVGWDKIAEGILLARSRPVGQTYREYIETQSRYTSVTNPDDFAALGNSMPHYWYRDNITQPTDKALAFGYTFLGVRLDCAQCHKHPYDQWSKRDFELFTEFFTRIKKGVAPDAKPLHEAMQHMLGVPVKLNTAALRRQSYLRIAAEGRAIPWNEVYIEPATSEHRARLLGGSELDLSQYDDPREPLMQWLLKEPNHYFAKSFVNRIWANYFHVGIIDPPDDLNLANPPSNKALLEYLTDGFIQNGYDMKWLHRTITTSHTYQRSWRPNDTNRTDIRNFSHAILRRLPAEVAIDAITQATANDTTLANWGRNVANRKIGQHPKSFQTRAIDFSLLIFGKPLRTTNCDCERKGEPTLLQSLYVRNDQEMLDTLDRNDGWIAQIERESTTADLLVDDLIRSAYIRTLSRRPTESELVDCRQHVEESPTIADGMRDLMWALLNTQEFIVNH
;
A
#
# COMPACT_ATOMS: atom_id res chain seq x y z
N MET A 1 -18.00 46.70 -9.24
CA MET A 1 -18.38 47.95 -8.54
C MET A 1 -19.08 47.58 -7.24
N ARG A 2 -18.55 48.02 -6.08
CA ARG A 2 -19.07 47.86 -4.70
C ARG A 2 -19.08 46.41 -4.19
N ALA A 3 -18.20 45.90 -3.33
CA ALA A 3 -17.47 46.47 -2.20
C ALA A 3 -18.37 47.22 -1.19
N VAL A 4 -18.40 46.63 0.02
CA VAL A 4 -18.58 47.26 1.34
C VAL A 4 -19.99 47.16 1.95
N GLN A 5 -19.97 46.58 3.16
CA GLN A 5 -20.92 46.74 4.28
C GLN A 5 -22.28 46.04 4.18
N LEU A 6 -22.81 45.43 5.22
CA LEU A 6 -22.35 44.98 6.55
C LEU A 6 -23.62 44.40 7.19
N GLN A 7 -23.47 43.43 8.07
CA GLN A 7 -24.37 43.19 9.21
C GLN A 7 -25.85 42.88 8.96
N ALA A 8 -26.20 41.65 9.37
CA ALA A 8 -27.38 41.27 10.15
C ALA A 8 -28.16 40.13 9.49
N LEU A 9 -27.89 38.91 9.94
CA LEU A 9 -28.90 37.86 10.13
C LEU A 9 -28.34 36.76 11.05
N PHE A 10 -27.82 37.20 12.20
CA PHE A 10 -27.91 36.46 13.44
C PHE A 10 -29.30 36.74 14.01
N ALA A 11 -30.28 35.88 13.71
CA ALA A 11 -31.47 35.66 14.54
C ALA A 11 -32.47 34.77 13.77
N THR A 12 -33.16 33.93 14.53
CA THR A 12 -34.45 33.29 14.19
C THR A 12 -34.44 32.15 13.17
N LEU A 13 -34.11 30.94 13.66
CA LEU A 13 -34.80 29.72 13.20
C LEU A 13 -35.07 28.76 14.37
N ILE A 14 -35.93 29.21 15.29
CA ILE A 14 -36.91 28.35 15.95
C ILE A 14 -38.23 29.14 15.95
N TRP A 15 -39.12 28.86 15.00
CA TRP A 15 -40.57 29.00 15.20
C TRP A 15 -41.25 27.81 14.52
N PHE A 16 -41.79 26.93 15.35
CA PHE A 16 -42.52 25.71 15.01
C PHE A 16 -43.95 26.04 14.54
N THR A 17 -44.49 25.13 13.72
CA THR A 17 -45.90 24.71 13.62
C THR A 17 -46.97 25.63 14.20
N ALA A 18 -47.85 26.11 13.33
CA ALA A 18 -49.13 26.72 13.70
C ALA A 18 -50.13 25.68 14.23
N GLY A 19 -50.93 26.06 15.23
CA GLY A 19 -52.30 25.58 15.36
C GLY A 19 -52.67 24.86 16.66
N SER A 20 -52.81 25.60 17.76
CA SER A 20 -54.01 25.57 18.60
C SER A 20 -53.85 26.57 19.75
N SER A 21 -54.82 27.48 19.82
CA SER A 21 -54.94 28.52 20.82
C SER A 21 -55.22 27.92 22.19
N ASN A 22 -54.20 27.88 23.04
CA ASN A 22 -54.34 28.04 24.47
C ASN A 22 -53.38 29.15 24.90
N VAL A 23 -53.97 30.25 25.36
CA VAL A 23 -53.26 31.29 26.12
C VAL A 23 -52.81 30.62 27.40
N LEU A 24 -51.54 30.17 27.44
CA LEU A 24 -50.83 29.97 28.69
C LEU A 24 -50.06 31.25 28.97
N SER A 25 -50.40 31.86 30.09
CA SER A 25 -49.69 32.94 30.75
C SER A 25 -48.18 32.70 30.74
N ALA A 26 -47.41 33.78 30.52
CA ALA A 26 -45.98 33.84 30.79
C ALA A 26 -45.70 33.89 32.32
N GLU A 27 -46.30 32.94 33.03
CA GLU A 27 -46.10 32.62 34.45
C GLU A 27 -46.09 31.09 34.49
N ASP A 28 -44.93 30.50 34.20
CA ASP A 28 -44.52 29.10 34.53
C ASP A 28 -43.30 28.63 33.71
N ALA A 29 -42.38 29.54 33.33
CA ALA A 29 -41.02 29.10 33.04
C ALA A 29 -40.37 28.77 34.38
N THR A 30 -40.29 27.47 34.70
CA THR A 30 -39.58 27.01 35.88
C THR A 30 -38.17 27.60 35.87
N PRO A 31 -37.74 28.28 36.96
CA PRO A 31 -36.41 28.87 37.01
C PRO A 31 -35.37 27.77 36.76
N PRO A 32 -34.28 28.07 36.01
CA PRO A 32 -33.27 27.06 35.70
C PRO A 32 -32.75 26.47 36.99
N THR A 33 -32.69 25.13 37.04
CA THR A 33 -32.21 24.42 38.23
C THR A 33 -30.78 24.84 38.56
N ALA A 34 -30.35 24.68 39.81
CA ALA A 34 -28.97 24.98 40.20
C ALA A 34 -27.95 24.21 39.33
N GLU A 35 -28.28 22.99 38.90
CA GLU A 35 -27.49 22.19 37.96
C GLU A 35 -27.43 22.84 36.57
N GLN A 36 -28.55 23.34 36.02
CA GLN A 36 -28.56 24.03 34.73
C GLN A 36 -27.75 25.33 34.75
N GLN A 37 -27.78 26.06 35.86
CA GLN A 37 -26.95 27.25 36.07
C GLN A 37 -25.46 26.88 36.16
N ALA A 38 -25.13 25.79 36.86
CA ALA A 38 -23.77 25.25 36.93
C ALA A 38 -23.26 24.80 35.55
N ILE A 39 -24.09 24.17 34.71
CA ILE A 39 -23.74 23.82 33.33
C ILE A 39 -23.41 25.07 32.51
N ALA A 40 -24.21 26.13 32.66
CA ALA A 40 -23.96 27.39 31.98
C ALA A 40 -22.66 28.06 32.45
N ALA A 41 -22.33 27.99 33.74
CA ALA A 41 -21.08 28.50 34.30
C ALA A 41 -19.85 27.70 33.85
N LEU A 42 -19.99 26.38 33.69
CA LEU A 42 -18.93 25.51 33.18
C LEU A 42 -18.83 25.53 31.63
N ARG A 43 -19.78 26.16 30.94
CA ARG A 43 -19.82 26.23 29.48
C ARG A 43 -18.59 26.97 28.96
N GLY A 44 -17.83 26.31 28.09
CA GLY A 44 -16.57 26.84 27.55
C GLY A 44 -15.32 26.37 28.29
N LEU A 45 -15.45 25.90 29.53
CA LEU A 45 -14.38 25.25 30.30
C LEU A 45 -14.37 23.72 30.11
N THR A 46 -15.53 23.14 29.83
CA THR A 46 -15.67 21.70 29.58
C THR A 46 -15.18 21.29 28.20
N THR A 47 -14.65 20.07 28.13
CA THR A 47 -14.30 19.37 26.89
C THR A 47 -15.38 18.35 26.49
N ASN A 48 -16.09 17.78 27.47
CA ASN A 48 -17.22 16.88 27.27
C ASN A 48 -18.21 17.02 28.44
N ILE A 49 -19.51 16.99 28.15
CA ILE A 49 -20.59 16.87 29.14
C ILE A 49 -21.61 15.89 28.56
N GLN A 50 -22.07 14.93 29.35
CA GLN A 50 -23.11 13.98 28.94
C GLN A 50 -24.21 13.87 29.98
N PHE A 51 -25.41 13.54 29.50
CA PHE A 51 -26.62 13.48 30.31
C PHE A 51 -27.19 12.06 30.35
N ASN A 52 -27.80 11.72 31.48
CA ASN A 52 -28.65 10.55 31.64
C ASN A 52 -29.96 10.73 30.85
N LYS A 53 -30.72 9.64 30.69
CA LYS A 53 -32.03 9.68 29.98
C LYS A 53 -33.05 10.59 30.67
N ASP A 54 -32.91 10.80 31.98
CA ASP A 54 -33.74 11.69 32.78
C ASP A 54 -33.30 13.17 32.74
N GLY A 55 -32.22 13.48 32.00
CA GLY A 55 -31.68 14.83 31.85
C GLY A 55 -30.65 15.25 32.90
N SER A 56 -30.39 14.44 33.93
CA SER A 56 -29.33 14.70 34.91
C SER A 56 -27.93 14.56 34.29
N THR A 57 -26.94 15.29 34.81
CA THR A 57 -25.56 15.21 34.28
C THR A 57 -24.86 13.96 34.78
N ARG A 58 -24.38 13.16 33.84
CA ARG A 58 -23.72 11.87 34.12
C ARG A 58 -22.20 11.97 34.11
N LEU A 59 -21.67 12.78 33.19
CA LEU A 59 -20.23 12.89 32.93
C LEU A 59 -19.84 14.33 32.72
N ILE A 60 -18.76 14.77 33.37
CA ILE A 60 -18.12 16.06 33.15
C ILE A 60 -16.62 15.85 32.96
N ARG A 61 -16.07 16.45 31.89
CA ARG A 61 -14.63 16.51 31.66
C ARG A 61 -14.15 17.95 31.53
N LEU A 62 -13.30 18.35 32.46
CA LEU A 62 -12.57 19.61 32.49
C LEU A 62 -11.12 19.32 32.12
N SER A 63 -10.71 19.65 30.89
CA SER A 63 -9.33 19.39 30.45
C SER A 63 -8.68 20.49 29.62
N LYS A 64 -9.29 21.68 29.58
CA LYS A 64 -8.69 22.85 28.94
C LYS A 64 -7.67 23.48 29.87
N ALA A 65 -6.57 24.01 29.31
CA ALA A 65 -5.53 24.68 30.07
C ALA A 65 -6.01 25.90 30.89
N VAL A 66 -7.17 26.49 30.52
CA VAL A 66 -7.77 27.66 31.19
C VAL A 66 -8.64 27.30 32.41
N VAL A 67 -8.80 26.02 32.74
CA VAL A 67 -9.59 25.60 33.91
C VAL A 67 -8.82 25.95 35.20
N THR A 68 -9.46 26.67 36.11
CA THR A 68 -8.92 27.08 37.43
C THR A 68 -9.78 26.53 38.57
N ASN A 69 -9.33 26.71 39.82
CA ASN A 69 -10.04 26.26 41.03
C ASN A 69 -11.47 26.82 41.16
N GLU A 70 -11.77 27.98 40.56
CA GLU A 70 -13.11 28.59 40.59
C GLU A 70 -14.16 27.69 39.92
N ALA A 71 -13.78 26.98 38.85
CA ALA A 71 -14.68 26.05 38.15
C ALA A 71 -15.17 24.92 39.08
N LEU A 72 -14.37 24.54 40.08
CA LEU A 72 -14.69 23.44 40.99
C LEU A 72 -15.85 23.79 41.93
N ALA A 73 -16.08 25.07 42.24
CA ALA A 73 -17.16 25.50 43.12
C ALA A 73 -18.55 25.13 42.58
N HIS A 74 -18.69 25.07 41.25
CA HIS A 74 -19.95 24.70 40.60
C HIS A 74 -20.25 23.20 40.64
N LEU A 75 -19.27 22.36 40.98
CA LEU A 75 -19.42 20.91 40.91
C LEU A 75 -20.43 20.35 41.91
N GLN A 76 -20.62 21.01 43.06
CA GLN A 76 -21.51 20.57 44.13
C GLN A 76 -22.98 20.33 43.70
N HIS A 77 -23.39 20.86 42.55
CA HIS A 77 -24.76 20.74 42.03
C HIS A 77 -25.00 19.49 41.19
N PHE A 78 -23.97 18.71 40.86
CA PHE A 78 -24.06 17.50 40.01
C PHE A 78 -24.15 16.21 40.85
N THR A 79 -25.20 16.05 41.64
CA THR A 79 -25.30 14.93 42.60
C THR A 79 -25.52 13.55 41.96
N GLN A 80 -25.89 13.49 40.68
CA GLN A 80 -26.04 12.26 39.89
C GLN A 80 -24.82 11.97 39.01
N LEU A 81 -23.69 12.65 39.24
CA LEU A 81 -22.49 12.50 38.44
C LEU A 81 -21.80 11.17 38.74
N ASP A 82 -21.60 10.36 37.69
CA ASP A 82 -20.93 9.06 37.77
C ASP A 82 -19.44 9.19 37.44
N TYR A 83 -19.09 10.14 36.56
CA TYR A 83 -17.74 10.33 36.04
C TYR A 83 -17.32 11.80 36.09
N LEU A 84 -16.20 12.07 36.76
CA LEU A 84 -15.55 13.37 36.78
C LEU A 84 -14.08 13.23 36.35
N ALA A 85 -13.69 13.99 35.33
CA ALA A 85 -12.29 14.16 34.98
C ALA A 85 -11.90 15.64 35.04
N ILE A 86 -10.87 15.92 35.83
CA ILE A 86 -10.24 17.22 35.98
C ILE A 86 -8.76 17.04 35.65
N ILE A 87 -8.34 17.64 34.54
CA ILE A 87 -6.97 17.53 34.03
C ILE A 87 -6.48 18.94 33.75
N GLY A 88 -5.41 19.35 34.42
CA GLY A 88 -4.81 20.65 34.20
C GLY A 88 -3.93 21.09 35.36
N PRO A 89 -2.73 21.63 35.07
CA PRO A 89 -1.73 21.93 36.10
C PRO A 89 -2.15 23.07 37.04
N GLN A 90 -3.17 23.87 36.67
CA GLN A 90 -3.65 25.02 37.43
C GLN A 90 -4.64 24.65 38.54
N ILE A 91 -5.08 23.39 38.60
CA ILE A 91 -5.94 22.88 39.67
C ILE A 91 -5.09 22.51 40.87
N THR A 92 -5.42 23.03 42.05
CA THR A 92 -4.74 22.75 43.32
C THR A 92 -5.73 22.22 44.35
N ASP A 93 -5.30 22.03 45.61
CA ASP A 93 -6.19 21.60 46.70
C ASP A 93 -7.31 22.62 47.03
N GLU A 94 -7.22 23.84 46.54
CA GLU A 94 -8.20 24.90 46.80
C GLU A 94 -9.54 24.61 46.10
N ASN A 95 -10.66 24.82 46.82
CA ASN A 95 -12.03 24.58 46.36
C ASN A 95 -12.37 23.14 45.97
N THR A 96 -11.53 22.16 46.32
CA THR A 96 -11.78 20.73 46.05
C THR A 96 -12.83 20.10 46.98
N GLY A 97 -13.23 20.78 48.06
CA GLY A 97 -14.27 20.30 48.98
C GLY A 97 -15.64 20.09 48.33
N SER A 98 -15.90 20.67 47.16
CA SER A 98 -17.12 20.40 46.38
C SER A 98 -17.17 18.97 45.83
N ILE A 99 -16.01 18.34 45.62
CA ILE A 99 -15.90 16.95 45.12
C ILE A 99 -16.56 15.98 46.11
N SER A 100 -16.45 16.22 47.41
CA SER A 100 -17.03 15.36 48.45
C SER A 100 -18.57 15.26 48.38
N LYS A 101 -19.22 16.21 47.70
CA LYS A 101 -20.68 16.20 47.46
C LYS A 101 -21.12 15.29 46.31
N LEU A 102 -20.19 14.80 45.51
CA LEU A 102 -20.43 13.98 44.32
C LEU A 102 -20.50 12.49 44.69
N THR A 103 -21.35 12.13 45.65
CA THR A 103 -21.38 10.79 46.26
C THR A 103 -21.80 9.66 45.31
N ASN A 104 -22.24 9.98 44.09
CA ASN A 104 -22.57 8.99 43.06
C ASN A 104 -21.39 8.62 42.14
N LEU A 105 -20.21 9.26 42.30
CA LEU A 105 -19.06 9.02 41.45
C LEU A 105 -18.57 7.57 41.55
N ASP A 106 -18.44 6.93 40.40
CA ASP A 106 -17.72 5.66 40.22
C ASP A 106 -16.29 5.89 39.69
N THR A 107 -16.05 6.98 38.95
CA THR A 107 -14.74 7.31 38.39
C THR A 107 -14.33 8.75 38.65
N LEU A 108 -13.11 8.91 39.18
CA LEU A 108 -12.48 10.21 39.38
C LEU A 108 -11.08 10.24 38.74
N VAL A 109 -10.87 11.17 37.82
CA VAL A 109 -9.57 11.44 37.20
C VAL A 109 -9.09 12.82 37.63
N LEU A 110 -7.94 12.87 38.31
CA LEU A 110 -7.26 14.11 38.72
C LEU A 110 -5.86 14.23 38.09
N THR A 111 -5.58 13.43 37.06
CA THR A 111 -4.29 13.34 36.38
C THR A 111 -3.75 14.70 35.93
N GLU A 112 -2.43 14.91 36.07
CA GLU A 112 -1.69 16.11 35.66
C GLU A 112 -2.24 17.41 36.29
N SER A 113 -2.69 17.33 37.53
CA SER A 113 -3.10 18.48 38.33
C SER A 113 -2.16 18.74 39.51
N GLY A 114 -2.16 19.96 40.03
CA GLY A 114 -1.40 20.36 41.21
C GLY A 114 -2.04 19.98 42.54
N VAL A 115 -3.02 19.07 42.55
CA VAL A 115 -3.65 18.55 43.79
C VAL A 115 -2.64 17.78 44.63
N GLY A 116 -2.76 17.91 45.94
CA GLY A 116 -1.94 17.24 46.93
C GLY A 116 -2.79 16.43 47.92
N ASN A 117 -2.22 16.15 49.09
CA ASN A 117 -2.83 15.27 50.09
C ASN A 117 -4.19 15.79 50.62
N ALA A 118 -4.44 17.10 50.62
CA ALA A 118 -5.67 17.65 51.19
C ALA A 118 -6.90 17.26 50.35
N THR A 119 -6.78 17.21 49.01
CA THR A 119 -7.85 16.73 48.13
C THR A 119 -8.27 15.30 48.47
N LEU A 120 -7.32 14.41 48.80
CA LEU A 120 -7.64 13.01 49.11
C LEU A 120 -8.49 12.83 50.36
N SER A 121 -8.43 13.76 51.31
CA SER A 121 -9.34 13.75 52.46
C SER A 121 -10.81 13.87 52.04
N HIS A 122 -11.10 14.66 51.01
CA HIS A 122 -12.43 14.80 50.43
C HIS A 122 -12.82 13.59 49.56
N VAL A 123 -11.87 13.04 48.80
CA VAL A 123 -12.09 11.84 47.98
C VAL A 123 -12.45 10.63 48.84
N SER A 124 -11.93 10.54 50.07
CA SER A 124 -12.27 9.47 51.02
C SER A 124 -13.76 9.38 51.37
N GLU A 125 -14.55 10.45 51.13
CA GLU A 125 -16.01 10.46 51.34
C GLU A 125 -16.78 9.76 50.20
N LEU A 126 -16.12 9.47 49.07
CA LEU A 126 -16.73 8.92 47.85
C LEU A 126 -16.80 7.38 47.88
N GLN A 127 -17.67 6.85 48.74
CA GLN A 127 -17.75 5.41 49.01
C GLN A 127 -18.17 4.52 47.82
N LYS A 128 -18.69 5.11 46.73
CA LYS A 128 -19.03 4.39 45.48
C LYS A 128 -17.89 4.36 44.46
N LEU A 129 -16.76 4.99 44.75
CA LEU A 129 -15.66 5.13 43.80
C LEU A 129 -15.04 3.77 43.51
N GLU A 130 -14.99 3.40 42.23
CA GLU A 130 -14.38 2.17 41.73
C GLU A 130 -13.03 2.46 41.05
N ARG A 131 -12.87 3.63 40.42
CA ARG A 131 -11.68 3.97 39.63
C ARG A 131 -11.14 5.34 40.01
N LEU A 132 -9.86 5.38 40.37
CA LEU A 132 -9.17 6.61 40.80
C LEU A 132 -7.84 6.76 40.08
N TYR A 133 -7.71 7.84 39.30
CA TYR A 133 -6.49 8.11 38.54
C TYR A 133 -5.85 9.41 38.99
N LEU A 134 -4.64 9.32 39.52
CA LEU A 134 -3.92 10.39 40.19
C LEU A 134 -2.54 10.66 39.55
N ALA A 135 -2.33 10.16 38.32
CA ALA A 135 -1.04 10.23 37.67
C ALA A 135 -0.52 11.68 37.55
N GLY A 136 0.75 11.93 37.88
CA GLY A 136 1.37 13.26 37.79
C GLY A 136 0.80 14.32 38.74
N THR A 137 0.32 13.91 39.92
CA THR A 137 -0.15 14.81 41.00
C THR A 137 0.88 14.93 42.13
N LYS A 138 0.68 15.86 43.08
CA LYS A 138 1.57 16.08 44.24
C LYS A 138 1.20 15.21 45.45
N ILE A 139 0.64 14.04 45.20
CA ILE A 139 0.22 13.10 46.23
C ILE A 139 1.45 12.33 46.72
N SER A 140 1.53 12.18 48.04
CA SER A 140 2.61 11.48 48.76
C SER A 140 2.01 10.40 49.66
N ASP A 141 2.87 9.65 50.36
CA ASP A 141 2.47 8.59 51.31
C ASP A 141 1.41 9.04 52.32
N ALA A 142 1.53 10.28 52.81
CA ALA A 142 0.58 10.85 53.77
C ALA A 142 -0.83 11.03 53.19
N GLY A 143 -0.95 11.32 51.89
CA GLY A 143 -2.23 11.38 51.20
C GLY A 143 -2.86 10.00 51.06
N LEU A 144 -2.04 8.98 50.77
CA LEU A 144 -2.50 7.62 50.50
C LEU A 144 -3.21 6.97 51.69
N ALA A 145 -2.85 7.35 52.92
CA ALA A 145 -3.54 6.93 54.14
C ALA A 145 -5.07 7.21 54.09
N SER A 146 -5.47 8.28 53.42
CA SER A 146 -6.89 8.69 53.29
C SER A 146 -7.70 7.77 52.37
N LEU A 147 -7.06 6.96 51.53
CA LEU A 147 -7.74 6.09 50.57
C LEU A 147 -8.19 4.76 51.18
N SER A 148 -7.68 4.37 52.35
CA SER A 148 -7.96 3.10 53.03
C SER A 148 -9.45 2.80 53.26
N SER A 149 -10.31 3.83 53.28
CA SER A 149 -11.76 3.68 53.43
C SER A 149 -12.49 3.32 52.14
N LEU A 150 -11.86 3.44 50.96
CA LEU A 150 -12.50 3.26 49.65
C LEU A 150 -12.55 1.79 49.23
N LYS A 151 -13.33 0.98 49.95
CA LYS A 151 -13.38 -0.48 49.77
C LYS A 151 -13.86 -0.95 48.40
N ASN A 152 -14.53 -0.11 47.61
CA ASN A 152 -15.01 -0.44 46.26
C ASN A 152 -13.98 -0.18 45.15
N LEU A 153 -12.81 0.36 45.48
CA LEU A 153 -11.80 0.72 44.49
C LEU A 153 -11.22 -0.54 43.81
N THR A 154 -11.32 -0.61 42.49
CA THR A 154 -10.84 -1.70 41.63
C THR A 154 -9.65 -1.29 40.77
N GLU A 155 -9.54 -0.02 40.38
CA GLU A 155 -8.40 0.52 39.62
C GLU A 155 -7.81 1.75 40.30
N LEU A 156 -6.49 1.76 40.46
CA LEU A 156 -5.74 2.88 41.02
C LEU A 156 -4.49 3.17 40.19
N SER A 157 -4.37 4.40 39.69
CA SER A 157 -3.14 4.91 39.07
C SER A 157 -2.50 5.96 39.96
N LEU A 158 -1.24 5.71 40.33
CA LEU A 158 -0.38 6.58 41.13
C LEU A 158 0.89 6.96 40.34
N GLU A 159 0.86 6.81 39.02
CA GLU A 159 2.04 6.99 38.18
C GLU A 159 2.62 8.40 38.30
N ARG A 160 3.95 8.55 38.31
CA ARG A 160 4.61 9.86 38.43
C ARG A 160 4.15 10.66 39.67
N THR A 161 3.91 10.00 40.80
CA THR A 161 3.60 10.65 42.10
C THR A 161 4.76 10.51 43.08
N GLU A 162 4.68 11.17 44.24
CA GLU A 162 5.69 11.11 45.30
C GLU A 162 5.48 9.94 46.28
N VAL A 163 4.70 8.92 45.88
CA VAL A 163 4.45 7.72 46.69
C VAL A 163 5.70 6.84 46.74
N SER A 164 6.06 6.40 47.93
CA SER A 164 7.19 5.52 48.24
C SER A 164 6.72 4.17 48.80
N ASP A 165 7.67 3.31 49.16
CA ASP A 165 7.39 2.04 49.85
C ASP A 165 6.53 2.19 51.12
N GLN A 166 6.65 3.31 51.84
CA GLN A 166 5.88 3.55 53.07
C GLN A 166 4.39 3.71 52.76
N GLY A 167 4.06 4.39 51.66
CA GLY A 167 2.68 4.63 51.23
C GLY A 167 1.94 3.33 50.93
N LEU A 168 2.62 2.33 50.32
CA LEU A 168 2.00 1.06 49.92
C LEU A 168 1.33 0.30 51.09
N SER A 169 1.81 0.50 52.33
CA SER A 169 1.20 -0.09 53.52
C SER A 169 -0.26 0.32 53.73
N HIS A 170 -0.66 1.49 53.22
CA HIS A 170 -2.03 2.01 53.31
C HIS A 170 -2.99 1.41 52.28
N LEU A 171 -2.47 0.73 51.25
CA LEU A 171 -3.28 0.10 50.20
C LEU A 171 -3.84 -1.26 50.62
N ARG A 172 -3.26 -1.93 51.62
CA ARG A 172 -3.66 -3.28 52.10
C ARG A 172 -5.16 -3.42 52.35
N GLU A 173 -5.82 -2.33 52.73
CA GLU A 173 -7.24 -2.28 53.04
C GLU A 173 -8.15 -2.26 51.79
N LEU A 174 -7.60 -2.15 50.58
CA LEU A 174 -8.36 -2.06 49.32
C LEU A 174 -8.61 -3.44 48.72
N GLU A 175 -9.43 -4.26 49.39
CA GLU A 175 -9.64 -5.69 49.07
C GLU A 175 -10.17 -5.96 47.64
N ASN A 176 -10.74 -4.95 46.97
CA ASN A 176 -11.26 -5.06 45.61
C ASN A 176 -10.30 -4.59 44.52
N LEU A 177 -9.09 -4.13 44.86
CA LEU A 177 -8.14 -3.58 43.90
C LEU A 177 -7.63 -4.68 42.95
N GLU A 178 -7.86 -4.50 41.65
CA GLU A 178 -7.48 -5.44 40.58
C GLU A 178 -6.30 -4.93 39.75
N LEU A 179 -6.23 -3.62 39.52
CA LEU A 179 -5.21 -2.96 38.69
C LEU A 179 -4.54 -1.84 39.47
N LEU A 180 -3.22 -1.89 39.54
CA LEU A 180 -2.39 -0.88 40.19
C LEU A 180 -1.25 -0.43 39.25
N LEU A 181 -1.25 0.86 38.92
CA LEU A 181 -0.19 1.49 38.12
C LEU A 181 0.71 2.32 39.02
N LEU A 182 1.99 1.93 39.13
CA LEU A 182 3.00 2.56 39.98
C LEU A 182 4.21 3.07 39.18
N ASN A 183 4.10 3.18 37.85
CA ASN A 183 5.21 3.61 37.00
C ASN A 183 5.80 4.95 37.45
N GLU A 184 7.12 5.06 37.40
CA GLU A 184 7.86 6.29 37.73
C GLU A 184 7.51 6.85 39.13
N THR A 185 7.30 5.97 40.13
CA THR A 185 7.12 6.36 41.55
C THR A 185 8.40 6.17 42.35
N GLN A 186 8.40 6.53 43.64
CA GLN A 186 9.54 6.36 44.55
C GLN A 186 9.53 5.00 45.29
N VAL A 187 8.79 4.02 44.79
CA VAL A 187 8.71 2.66 45.35
C VAL A 187 10.00 1.90 45.01
N ARG A 188 10.85 1.57 45.99
CA ARG A 188 12.13 0.88 45.77
C ARG A 188 12.10 -0.62 46.08
N GLY A 189 10.94 -1.12 46.50
CA GLY A 189 10.62 -2.53 46.51
C GLY A 189 10.40 -3.16 47.89
N SER A 190 10.78 -2.49 48.99
CA SER A 190 10.50 -3.00 50.35
C SER A 190 9.00 -2.99 50.68
N GLY A 191 8.24 -2.08 50.08
CA GLY A 191 6.80 -1.94 50.25
C GLY A 191 5.99 -2.92 49.38
N LEU A 192 6.62 -3.65 48.45
CA LEU A 192 5.91 -4.63 47.61
C LEU A 192 5.35 -5.80 48.42
N VAL A 193 5.92 -6.09 49.60
CA VAL A 193 5.37 -7.08 50.54
C VAL A 193 3.94 -6.74 50.95
N GLU A 194 3.58 -5.46 50.95
CA GLU A 194 2.26 -4.98 51.35
C GLU A 194 1.19 -5.29 50.30
N LEU A 195 1.59 -5.38 49.04
CA LEU A 195 0.68 -5.70 47.94
C LEU A 195 0.27 -7.18 47.94
N ALA A 196 1.00 -8.06 48.64
CA ALA A 196 0.62 -9.47 48.78
C ALA A 196 -0.65 -9.68 49.60
N GLU A 197 -1.05 -8.70 50.39
CA GLU A 197 -2.29 -8.73 51.17
C GLU A 197 -3.53 -8.35 50.32
N LEU A 198 -3.34 -7.97 49.04
CA LEU A 198 -4.43 -7.62 48.12
C LEU A 198 -4.95 -8.86 47.38
N PRO A 199 -6.12 -9.41 47.73
CA PRO A 199 -6.55 -10.73 47.26
C PRO A 199 -7.00 -10.76 45.79
N LYS A 200 -7.28 -9.59 45.20
CA LYS A 200 -7.78 -9.46 43.82
C LYS A 200 -6.80 -8.79 42.86
N LEU A 201 -5.59 -8.45 43.32
CA LEU A 201 -4.61 -7.76 42.48
C LEU A 201 -4.16 -8.67 41.33
N ARG A 202 -4.41 -8.27 40.09
CA ARG A 202 -4.16 -9.06 38.87
C ARG A 202 -3.21 -8.38 37.91
N VAL A 203 -3.21 -7.05 37.87
CA VAL A 203 -2.38 -6.25 36.95
C VAL A 203 -1.53 -5.27 37.75
N LEU A 204 -0.21 -5.37 37.57
CA LEU A 204 0.76 -4.52 38.26
C LEU A 204 1.81 -3.98 37.29
N TYR A 205 1.93 -2.65 37.23
CA TYR A 205 2.92 -1.96 36.42
C TYR A 205 3.92 -1.23 37.34
N LEU A 206 5.21 -1.55 37.20
CA LEU A 206 6.32 -1.08 38.03
C LEU A 206 7.50 -0.54 37.20
N GLU A 207 7.20 0.07 36.05
CA GLU A 207 8.22 0.62 35.15
C GLU A 207 9.00 1.76 35.83
N GLN A 208 10.33 1.73 35.72
CA GLN A 208 11.24 2.77 36.22
C GLN A 208 11.14 3.06 37.74
N CYS A 209 10.86 2.05 38.56
CA CYS A 209 10.76 2.17 40.03
C CYS A 209 12.04 1.86 40.82
N ASP A 210 13.26 2.06 40.29
CA ASP A 210 14.54 1.79 41.02
C ASP A 210 14.58 0.42 41.77
N LEU A 211 13.92 -0.61 41.23
CA LEU A 211 13.74 -1.90 41.91
C LEU A 211 15.03 -2.73 41.92
N THR A 212 15.22 -3.51 42.97
CA THR A 212 16.33 -4.47 43.08
C THR A 212 15.85 -5.91 42.90
N SER A 213 16.72 -6.81 42.47
CA SER A 213 16.37 -8.24 42.33
C SER A 213 15.88 -8.88 43.64
N ALA A 214 16.40 -8.46 44.79
CA ALA A 214 15.92 -8.90 46.11
C ALA A 214 14.48 -8.47 46.40
N SER A 215 14.05 -7.30 45.89
CA SER A 215 12.68 -6.81 46.09
C SER A 215 11.63 -7.57 45.29
N LEU A 216 12.00 -8.15 44.14
CA LEU A 216 11.10 -8.96 43.32
C LEU A 216 10.71 -10.29 44.00
N ALA A 217 11.50 -10.74 44.99
CA ALA A 217 11.14 -11.88 45.83
C ALA A 217 9.84 -11.67 46.61
N HIS A 218 9.42 -10.42 46.84
CA HIS A 218 8.14 -10.13 47.47
C HIS A 218 6.95 -10.31 46.52
N LEU A 219 7.14 -10.12 45.21
CA LEU A 219 6.08 -10.27 44.21
C LEU A 219 5.62 -11.73 44.09
N SER A 220 6.51 -12.71 44.32
CA SER A 220 6.16 -14.13 44.34
C SER A 220 5.03 -14.48 45.33
N LYS A 221 4.78 -13.62 46.33
CA LYS A 221 3.73 -13.75 47.33
C LYS A 221 2.36 -13.25 46.86
N ILE A 222 2.25 -12.77 45.62
CA ILE A 222 1.00 -12.29 45.01
C ILE A 222 0.54 -13.28 43.93
N PRO A 223 -0.01 -14.46 44.31
CA PRO A 223 -0.30 -15.54 43.36
C PRO A 223 -1.43 -15.23 42.38
N SER A 224 -2.19 -14.15 42.61
CA SER A 224 -3.29 -13.70 41.74
C SER A 224 -2.83 -12.90 40.52
N LEU A 225 -1.54 -12.53 40.41
CA LEU A 225 -1.04 -11.74 39.30
C LEU A 225 -1.18 -12.47 37.96
N GLU A 226 -1.83 -11.82 37.01
CA GLU A 226 -2.00 -12.27 35.63
C GLU A 226 -1.16 -11.44 34.64
N HIS A 227 -0.88 -10.18 34.96
CA HIS A 227 -0.02 -9.32 34.16
C HIS A 227 0.96 -8.54 35.07
N LEU A 228 2.24 -8.59 34.74
CA LEU A 228 3.30 -7.88 35.44
C LEU A 228 4.22 -7.19 34.44
N SER A 229 4.45 -5.90 34.64
CA SER A 229 5.44 -5.13 33.90
C SER A 229 6.54 -4.64 34.85
N VAL A 230 7.78 -5.05 34.57
CA VAL A 230 9.00 -4.65 35.30
C VAL A 230 10.07 -4.15 34.32
N ASN A 231 9.63 -3.45 33.28
CA ASN A 231 10.49 -2.89 32.25
C ASN A 231 11.58 -1.99 32.87
N GLY A 232 12.81 -2.12 32.36
CA GLY A 232 13.99 -1.40 32.83
C GLY A 232 14.58 -1.88 34.17
N VAL A 233 14.08 -2.99 34.75
CA VAL A 233 14.62 -3.57 35.99
C VAL A 233 15.67 -4.64 35.67
N SER A 234 16.87 -4.52 36.23
CA SER A 234 17.93 -5.52 36.08
C SER A 234 17.60 -6.81 36.84
N LEU A 235 17.53 -7.94 36.11
CA LEU A 235 17.16 -9.24 36.66
C LEU A 235 18.37 -10.17 36.89
N ASP A 236 18.62 -10.54 38.14
CA ASP A 236 19.57 -11.60 38.51
C ASP A 236 18.88 -12.98 38.68
N ALA A 237 19.64 -14.00 39.05
CA ALA A 237 19.14 -15.37 39.24
C ALA A 237 18.05 -15.47 40.33
N THR A 238 18.15 -14.69 41.40
CA THR A 238 17.19 -14.69 42.52
C THR A 238 15.87 -14.03 42.10
N ALA A 239 15.93 -12.97 41.31
CA ALA A 239 14.74 -12.36 40.72
C ALA A 239 13.99 -13.34 39.81
N LEU A 240 14.71 -14.07 38.96
CA LEU A 240 14.11 -15.04 38.03
C LEU A 240 13.46 -16.21 38.75
N GLU A 241 14.10 -16.73 39.79
CA GLU A 241 13.50 -17.76 40.66
C GLU A 241 12.18 -17.25 41.26
N SER A 242 12.16 -16.01 41.74
CA SER A 242 10.97 -15.40 42.32
C SER A 242 9.84 -15.21 41.30
N LEU A 243 10.17 -14.72 40.10
CA LEU A 243 9.20 -14.57 39.00
C LEU A 243 8.63 -15.92 38.57
N SER A 244 9.45 -16.98 38.58
CA SER A 244 9.03 -18.33 38.19
C SER A 244 7.94 -18.94 39.09
N MET A 245 7.76 -18.41 40.31
CA MET A 245 6.71 -18.85 41.23
C MET A 245 5.32 -18.29 40.88
N LEU A 246 5.24 -17.28 40.00
CA LEU A 246 3.99 -16.63 39.58
C LEU A 246 3.25 -17.45 38.51
N THR A 247 2.81 -18.66 38.86
CA THR A 247 2.23 -19.62 37.89
C THR A 247 0.92 -19.20 37.23
N GLN A 248 0.21 -18.20 37.77
CA GLN A 248 -1.01 -17.64 37.17
C GLN A 248 -0.74 -16.52 36.14
N LEU A 249 0.52 -16.13 35.99
CA LEU A 249 0.92 -15.05 35.11
C LEU A 249 0.62 -15.44 33.66
N LYS A 250 -0.10 -14.58 32.95
CA LYS A 250 -0.41 -14.73 31.52
C LYS A 250 0.55 -13.89 30.68
N HIS A 251 0.98 -12.77 31.22
CA HIS A 251 1.78 -11.77 30.51
C HIS A 251 2.87 -11.21 31.43
N LEU A 252 4.11 -11.21 30.96
CA LEU A 252 5.26 -10.65 31.68
C LEU A 252 6.08 -9.78 30.74
N GLU A 253 6.15 -8.48 31.02
CA GLU A 253 6.94 -7.52 30.25
C GLU A 253 8.29 -7.26 30.92
N LEU A 254 9.37 -7.45 30.16
CA LEU A 254 10.77 -7.40 30.58
C LEU A 254 11.64 -6.59 29.61
N TYR A 255 11.07 -5.57 28.95
CA TYR A 255 11.84 -4.73 28.02
C TYR A 255 12.97 -4.01 28.76
N GLY A 256 14.18 -4.02 28.20
CA GLY A 256 15.35 -3.40 28.83
C GLY A 256 15.80 -4.03 30.15
N ALA A 257 15.37 -5.26 30.47
CA ALA A 257 15.70 -5.94 31.73
C ALA A 257 17.12 -6.56 31.76
N GLY A 258 17.83 -6.57 30.62
CA GLY A 258 19.19 -7.10 30.51
C GLY A 258 19.32 -8.62 30.67
N CYS A 259 18.26 -9.38 30.41
CA CYS A 259 18.24 -10.85 30.52
C CYS A 259 19.19 -11.53 29.53
N THR A 260 19.73 -12.69 29.90
CA THR A 260 20.42 -13.61 29.00
C THR A 260 19.47 -14.65 28.40
N ILE A 261 19.89 -15.32 27.33
CA ILE A 261 19.11 -16.36 26.65
C ILE A 261 18.81 -17.52 27.60
N GLU A 262 19.79 -17.95 28.40
CA GLU A 262 19.66 -19.05 29.35
C GLU A 262 18.61 -18.72 30.43
N GLN A 263 18.63 -17.48 30.92
CA GLN A 263 17.69 -16.98 31.91
C GLN A 263 16.25 -16.96 31.37
N LEU A 264 16.04 -16.48 30.13
CA LEU A 264 14.72 -16.50 29.50
C LEU A 264 14.22 -17.92 29.26
N SER A 265 15.11 -18.81 28.81
CA SER A 265 14.75 -20.20 28.55
C SER A 265 14.36 -20.93 29.82
N ALA A 266 15.05 -20.67 30.93
CA ALA A 266 14.68 -21.18 32.26
C ALA A 266 13.33 -20.62 32.70
N LEU A 267 13.10 -19.31 32.56
CA LEU A 267 11.86 -18.68 32.96
C LEU A 267 10.65 -19.23 32.18
N ARG A 268 10.80 -19.38 30.85
CA ARG A 268 9.77 -19.94 29.97
C ARG A 268 9.50 -21.42 30.27
N ALA A 269 10.50 -22.19 30.72
CA ALA A 269 10.31 -23.56 31.15
C ALA A 269 9.49 -23.65 32.44
N SER A 270 9.72 -22.72 33.38
CA SER A 270 8.97 -22.64 34.63
C SER A 270 7.57 -22.04 34.47
N LEU A 271 7.39 -21.18 33.46
CA LEU A 271 6.14 -20.46 33.17
C LEU A 271 5.63 -20.76 31.75
N PRO A 272 5.24 -22.02 31.45
CA PRO A 272 4.93 -22.45 30.08
C PRO A 272 3.67 -21.80 29.48
N ASN A 273 2.76 -21.32 30.33
CA ASN A 273 1.52 -20.65 29.92
C ASN A 273 1.62 -19.12 29.94
N THR A 274 2.79 -18.59 30.28
CA THR A 274 3.03 -17.14 30.34
C THR A 274 3.69 -16.67 29.05
N GLN A 275 3.09 -15.66 28.43
CA GLN A 275 3.71 -14.95 27.34
C GLN A 275 4.74 -13.95 27.87
N LEU A 276 6.01 -14.18 27.54
CA LEU A 276 7.12 -13.28 27.84
C LEU A 276 7.28 -12.25 26.72
N TYR A 277 7.33 -10.97 27.09
CA TYR A 277 7.63 -9.86 26.20
C TYR A 277 8.99 -9.28 26.57
N VAL A 278 9.94 -9.38 25.65
CA VAL A 278 11.35 -9.06 25.86
C VAL A 278 11.87 -8.29 24.66
N ASP A 279 13.10 -7.79 24.76
CA ASP A 279 13.78 -7.15 23.63
C ASP A 279 13.87 -8.09 22.42
N PRO A 280 13.41 -7.67 21.22
CA PRO A 280 13.31 -8.55 20.05
C PRO A 280 14.63 -9.21 19.64
N GLU A 281 15.77 -8.53 19.76
CA GLU A 281 17.09 -9.09 19.45
C GLU A 281 17.42 -10.30 20.35
N LEU A 282 17.03 -10.21 21.62
CA LEU A 282 17.21 -11.27 22.60
C LEU A 282 16.22 -12.43 22.36
N ALA A 283 14.96 -12.12 22.05
CA ALA A 283 13.97 -13.13 21.66
C ALA A 283 14.41 -13.93 20.42
N ALA A 284 14.93 -13.23 19.41
CA ALA A 284 15.45 -13.84 18.19
C ALA A 284 16.65 -14.72 18.47
N SER A 285 17.61 -14.22 19.26
CA SER A 285 18.79 -14.98 19.64
C SER A 285 18.44 -16.23 20.47
N GLU A 286 17.46 -16.15 21.37
CA GLU A 286 16.96 -17.30 22.13
C GLU A 286 16.33 -18.37 21.23
N ARG A 287 15.50 -17.97 20.26
CA ARG A 287 14.91 -18.93 19.31
C ARG A 287 15.98 -19.60 18.45
N ILE A 288 16.97 -18.84 17.98
CA ILE A 288 18.12 -19.41 17.28
C ILE A 288 18.85 -20.41 18.19
N ALA A 289 19.06 -20.12 19.46
CA ALA A 289 19.69 -21.07 20.38
C ALA A 289 18.83 -22.35 20.61
N ARG A 290 17.49 -22.22 20.65
CA ARG A 290 16.55 -23.33 20.84
C ARG A 290 16.38 -24.22 19.61
N PHE A 291 16.39 -23.64 18.42
CA PHE A 291 16.05 -24.31 17.16
C PHE A 291 17.24 -24.41 16.18
N GLY A 292 18.38 -23.78 16.48
CA GLY A 292 19.55 -23.61 15.61
C GLY A 292 20.45 -24.84 15.45
N LYS A 293 19.87 -26.04 15.36
CA LYS A 293 20.52 -27.17 14.69
C LYS A 293 20.02 -27.42 13.27
N GLY A 294 19.15 -26.56 12.75
CA GLY A 294 18.79 -26.52 11.34
C GLY A 294 19.34 -25.28 10.66
N THR A 295 20.65 -25.20 10.42
CA THR A 295 21.22 -24.19 9.53
C THR A 295 20.85 -24.55 8.09
N GLY A 296 19.64 -24.20 7.67
CA GLY A 296 19.38 -23.94 6.26
C GLY A 296 20.06 -22.62 5.92
N SER A 297 21.33 -22.66 5.50
CA SER A 297 21.93 -21.48 4.90
C SER A 297 21.11 -21.12 3.66
N VAL A 298 20.78 -19.84 3.52
CA VAL A 298 20.18 -19.26 2.33
C VAL A 298 21.24 -19.15 1.22
N SER A 299 21.91 -20.28 0.93
CA SER A 299 22.96 -20.41 -0.09
C SER A 299 22.64 -21.43 -1.18
N ASP A 300 21.56 -22.21 -1.06
CA ASP A 300 21.24 -23.28 -2.02
C ASP A 300 20.27 -22.85 -3.13
N LEU A 301 20.23 -21.55 -3.48
CA LEU A 301 19.44 -21.05 -4.60
C LEU A 301 20.16 -21.18 -5.97
N SER A 302 21.09 -22.13 -6.12
CA SER A 302 21.80 -22.31 -7.41
C SER A 302 21.90 -23.76 -7.91
N GLU A 303 21.24 -24.74 -7.28
CA GLU A 303 21.39 -26.15 -7.69
C GLU A 303 20.45 -26.62 -8.81
N THR A 304 19.58 -25.76 -9.37
CA THR A 304 18.68 -26.18 -10.48
C THR A 304 19.32 -26.14 -11.87
N ASP A 305 20.54 -25.65 -12.01
CA ASP A 305 21.19 -25.49 -13.33
C ASP A 305 22.12 -26.66 -13.74
N ASN A 306 22.34 -27.64 -12.86
CA ASN A 306 23.22 -28.79 -13.13
C ASN A 306 22.46 -30.12 -13.24
N VAL A 307 21.36 -30.14 -14.01
CA VAL A 307 20.87 -31.42 -14.55
C VAL A 307 21.77 -31.80 -15.72
N ASP A 308 22.48 -32.92 -15.57
CA ASP A 308 23.42 -33.47 -16.54
C ASP A 308 22.80 -33.49 -17.96
N THR A 309 23.43 -32.77 -18.90
CA THR A 309 22.87 -32.54 -20.25
C THR A 309 23.02 -33.73 -21.20
N ASP A 310 23.64 -34.80 -20.73
CA ASP A 310 23.94 -36.03 -21.47
C ASP A 310 22.79 -37.07 -21.48
N SER A 311 21.60 -36.74 -20.97
CA SER A 311 20.45 -37.67 -21.01
C SER A 311 19.84 -37.79 -22.42
N VAL A 312 19.49 -39.02 -22.81
CA VAL A 312 18.89 -39.33 -24.13
C VAL A 312 17.50 -38.69 -24.23
N LEU A 313 17.31 -37.80 -25.20
CA LEU A 313 15.99 -37.23 -25.52
C LEU A 313 15.05 -38.32 -26.02
N LEU A 314 13.96 -38.57 -25.30
CA LEU A 314 12.92 -39.49 -25.71
C LEU A 314 12.16 -38.90 -26.93
N PRO A 315 11.94 -39.69 -28.00
CA PRO A 315 11.14 -39.26 -29.15
C PRO A 315 9.68 -39.03 -28.73
N PRO A 316 8.88 -38.27 -29.49
CA PRO A 316 7.51 -37.95 -29.09
C PRO A 316 6.65 -39.20 -28.89
N ILE A 317 5.72 -39.13 -27.93
CA ILE A 317 4.87 -40.27 -27.54
C ILE A 317 4.15 -40.92 -28.73
N THR A 318 3.84 -40.14 -29.77
CA THR A 318 3.26 -40.62 -31.04
C THR A 318 4.10 -41.70 -31.71
N GLN A 319 5.43 -41.57 -31.71
CA GLN A 319 6.33 -42.58 -32.28
C GLN A 319 6.50 -43.79 -31.35
N ARG A 320 6.45 -43.57 -30.04
CA ARG A 320 6.67 -44.62 -29.03
C ARG A 320 5.46 -45.53 -28.90
N LEU A 321 4.24 -45.01 -29.06
CA LEU A 321 3.00 -45.79 -29.09
C LEU A 321 3.04 -46.85 -30.20
N ASP A 322 3.58 -46.53 -31.38
CA ASP A 322 3.63 -47.48 -32.50
C ASP A 322 4.74 -48.53 -32.36
N GLN A 323 5.83 -48.20 -31.65
CA GLN A 323 7.05 -49.01 -31.60
C GLN A 323 7.20 -49.85 -30.32
N THR A 324 6.52 -49.48 -29.24
CA THR A 324 6.70 -50.07 -27.90
C THR A 324 5.37 -50.37 -27.20
N GLN A 325 5.38 -51.25 -26.18
CA GLN A 325 4.27 -51.43 -25.22
C GLN A 325 4.35 -50.41 -24.06
N GLU A 326 4.88 -49.21 -24.30
CA GLU A 326 4.95 -48.18 -23.27
C GLU A 326 3.54 -47.79 -22.77
N THR A 327 3.42 -47.66 -21.45
CA THR A 327 2.20 -47.24 -20.78
C THR A 327 2.21 -45.72 -20.65
N PRO A 328 1.23 -44.98 -21.20
CA PRO A 328 1.19 -43.53 -21.06
C PRO A 328 1.02 -43.12 -19.59
N ASP A 329 1.78 -42.09 -19.17
CA ASP A 329 1.69 -41.50 -17.85
C ASP A 329 0.57 -40.43 -17.76
N PHE A 330 -0.05 -40.35 -16.59
CA PHE A 330 -1.18 -39.47 -16.36
C PHE A 330 -0.81 -37.97 -16.43
N GLN A 331 0.26 -37.57 -15.75
CA GLN A 331 0.71 -36.18 -15.72
C GLN A 331 1.48 -35.82 -17.01
N ARG A 332 2.36 -36.71 -17.48
CA ARG A 332 3.21 -36.41 -18.65
C ARG A 332 2.44 -36.42 -19.97
N HIS A 333 1.42 -37.27 -20.09
CA HIS A 333 0.76 -37.51 -21.38
C HIS A 333 -0.75 -37.26 -21.36
N VAL A 334 -1.49 -37.82 -20.40
CA VAL A 334 -2.97 -37.77 -20.42
C VAL A 334 -3.48 -36.35 -20.18
N ILE A 335 -3.03 -35.70 -19.10
CA ILE A 335 -3.49 -34.35 -18.76
C ILE A 335 -3.09 -33.30 -19.82
N PRO A 336 -1.83 -33.25 -20.30
CA PRO A 336 -1.44 -32.37 -21.40
C PRO A 336 -2.25 -32.60 -22.67
N LEU A 337 -2.56 -33.86 -23.02
CA LEU A 337 -3.44 -34.17 -24.14
C LEU A 337 -4.83 -33.57 -23.96
N LEU A 338 -5.46 -33.74 -22.79
CA LEU A 338 -6.76 -33.12 -22.50
C LEU A 338 -6.71 -31.58 -22.56
N GLY A 339 -5.57 -30.99 -22.16
CA GLY A 339 -5.26 -29.58 -22.31
C GLY A 339 -5.20 -29.10 -23.75
N ARG A 340 -4.43 -29.81 -24.58
CA ARG A 340 -4.28 -29.56 -26.02
C ARG A 340 -5.61 -29.64 -26.76
N LEU A 341 -6.46 -30.61 -26.41
CA LEU A 341 -7.79 -30.79 -27.01
C LEU A 341 -8.85 -29.80 -26.50
N GLY A 342 -8.50 -29.01 -25.47
CA GLY A 342 -9.40 -28.05 -24.84
C GLY A 342 -10.46 -28.67 -23.92
N CYS A 343 -10.34 -29.94 -23.56
CA CYS A 343 -11.32 -30.63 -22.70
C CYS A 343 -11.41 -30.03 -21.28
N ASN A 344 -10.26 -29.61 -20.73
CA ASN A 344 -10.15 -28.95 -19.42
C ASN A 344 -10.16 -27.41 -19.50
N SER A 345 -10.66 -26.85 -20.62
CA SER A 345 -10.85 -25.40 -20.78
C SER A 345 -12.13 -24.90 -20.08
N ARG A 346 -12.23 -23.59 -19.88
CA ARG A 346 -13.40 -22.92 -19.28
C ARG A 346 -14.71 -23.22 -20.03
N SER A 347 -14.67 -23.37 -21.35
CA SER A 347 -15.85 -23.66 -22.18
C SER A 347 -16.34 -25.10 -22.09
N CYS A 348 -15.54 -26.01 -21.49
CA CYS A 348 -15.84 -27.42 -21.38
C CYS A 348 -15.77 -27.86 -19.91
N HIS A 349 -15.07 -28.95 -19.60
CA HIS A 349 -15.07 -29.56 -18.28
C HIS A 349 -14.22 -28.82 -17.24
N GLY A 350 -13.36 -27.88 -17.68
CA GLY A 350 -12.60 -27.00 -16.79
C GLY A 350 -13.39 -25.83 -16.20
N SER A 351 -14.68 -25.71 -16.52
CA SER A 351 -15.56 -24.73 -15.89
C SER A 351 -15.74 -25.05 -14.40
N PHE A 352 -16.04 -24.04 -13.57
CA PHE A 352 -16.28 -24.24 -12.13
C PHE A 352 -17.37 -25.27 -11.81
N GLN A 353 -18.38 -25.39 -12.68
CA GLN A 353 -19.48 -26.35 -12.52
C GLN A 353 -19.23 -27.67 -13.27
N GLY A 354 -18.17 -27.75 -14.08
CA GLY A 354 -18.02 -28.79 -15.09
C GLY A 354 -19.08 -28.69 -16.19
N GLN A 355 -19.25 -29.76 -16.96
CA GLN A 355 -20.31 -29.93 -17.96
C GLN A 355 -20.84 -31.36 -17.91
N GLY A 356 -22.16 -31.54 -17.99
CA GLY A 356 -22.79 -32.87 -18.01
C GLY A 356 -22.47 -33.75 -16.80
N GLY A 357 -22.27 -33.16 -15.62
CA GLY A 357 -21.85 -33.86 -14.40
C GLY A 357 -20.42 -34.41 -14.46
N PHE A 358 -19.56 -33.84 -15.31
CA PHE A 358 -18.13 -34.16 -15.40
C PHE A 358 -17.32 -32.87 -15.29
N ARG A 359 -16.35 -32.85 -14.37
CA ARG A 359 -15.52 -31.68 -14.09
C ARG A 359 -14.06 -32.08 -14.06
N LEU A 360 -13.25 -31.28 -14.72
CA LEU A 360 -11.79 -31.29 -14.63
C LEU A 360 -11.34 -29.98 -13.98
N SER A 361 -10.15 -29.99 -13.41
CA SER A 361 -9.44 -28.79 -12.99
C SER A 361 -9.16 -27.91 -14.21
N MET A 362 -9.26 -26.60 -14.05
CA MET A 362 -9.04 -25.68 -15.16
C MET A 362 -7.56 -25.74 -15.58
N PHE A 363 -7.33 -26.06 -16.85
CA PHE A 363 -6.00 -26.31 -17.45
C PHE A 363 -5.23 -27.54 -16.93
N GLY A 364 -5.77 -28.34 -16.00
CA GLY A 364 -5.20 -29.65 -15.65
C GLY A 364 -4.04 -29.60 -14.65
N TYR A 365 -4.27 -29.05 -13.44
CA TYR A 365 -3.23 -28.90 -12.39
C TYR A 365 -3.64 -29.41 -11.02
N ASP A 366 -4.87 -29.87 -10.87
CA ASP A 366 -5.27 -30.66 -9.71
C ASP A 366 -5.36 -32.12 -10.14
N PHE A 367 -4.20 -32.76 -10.24
CA PHE A 367 -4.08 -34.11 -10.78
C PHE A 367 -4.92 -35.13 -10.00
N ALA A 368 -5.08 -34.94 -8.69
CA ALA A 368 -5.91 -35.80 -7.87
C ALA A 368 -7.40 -35.65 -8.23
N LEU A 369 -7.90 -34.40 -8.29
CA LEU A 369 -9.27 -34.11 -8.71
C LEU A 369 -9.53 -34.61 -10.13
N ASP A 370 -8.62 -34.34 -11.07
CA ASP A 370 -8.74 -34.75 -12.47
C ASP A 370 -8.81 -36.26 -12.60
N HIS A 371 -7.94 -36.97 -11.89
CA HIS A 371 -7.88 -38.43 -11.89
C HIS A 371 -9.17 -39.05 -11.34
N GLU A 372 -9.63 -38.59 -10.17
CA GLU A 372 -10.87 -39.06 -9.55
C GLU A 372 -12.09 -38.86 -10.47
N ASN A 373 -12.21 -37.69 -11.07
CA ASN A 373 -13.33 -37.39 -11.98
C ASN A 373 -13.25 -38.19 -13.29
N LEU A 374 -12.05 -38.47 -13.79
CA LEU A 374 -11.85 -39.30 -14.99
C LEU A 374 -12.24 -40.75 -14.74
N LEU A 375 -11.96 -41.31 -13.57
CA LEU A 375 -12.34 -42.69 -13.23
C LEU A 375 -13.86 -42.91 -13.33
N ALA A 376 -14.68 -41.90 -13.05
CA ALA A 376 -16.13 -41.97 -13.23
C ALA A 376 -16.59 -42.02 -14.70
N ARG A 377 -15.66 -41.86 -15.67
CA ARG A 377 -15.90 -41.88 -17.11
C ARG A 377 -15.14 -43.00 -17.83
N ILE A 378 -14.50 -43.88 -17.07
CA ILE A 378 -13.67 -44.97 -17.55
C ILE A 378 -14.30 -46.30 -17.12
N ASP A 379 -14.31 -47.26 -18.04
CA ASP A 379 -14.63 -48.66 -17.75
C ASP A 379 -13.32 -49.46 -17.88
N LEU A 380 -12.81 -49.98 -16.77
CA LEU A 380 -11.56 -50.74 -16.73
C LEU A 380 -11.72 -52.18 -17.25
N ASP A 381 -12.92 -52.75 -17.17
CA ASP A 381 -13.21 -54.10 -17.65
C ASP A 381 -13.46 -54.09 -19.16
N SER A 382 -14.03 -53.00 -19.67
CA SER A 382 -14.30 -52.75 -21.09
C SER A 382 -13.75 -51.39 -21.53
N PRO A 383 -12.41 -51.23 -21.70
CA PRO A 383 -11.78 -49.96 -22.04
C PRO A 383 -12.42 -49.21 -23.20
N ASN A 384 -12.85 -49.91 -24.25
CA ASN A 384 -13.48 -49.33 -25.44
C ASN A 384 -14.88 -48.73 -25.19
N GLU A 385 -15.55 -49.10 -24.10
CA GLU A 385 -16.85 -48.54 -23.70
C GLU A 385 -16.69 -47.28 -22.83
N SER A 386 -15.44 -46.89 -22.52
CA SER A 386 -15.16 -45.71 -21.72
C SER A 386 -15.67 -44.43 -22.38
N LEU A 387 -16.48 -43.66 -21.66
CA LEU A 387 -17.06 -42.40 -22.15
C LEU A 387 -16.01 -41.36 -22.55
N ILE A 388 -14.84 -41.39 -21.89
CA ILE A 388 -13.72 -40.50 -22.23
C ILE A 388 -13.11 -40.80 -23.62
N LEU A 389 -13.32 -42.00 -24.17
CA LEU A 389 -12.93 -42.36 -25.53
C LEU A 389 -14.03 -42.06 -26.55
N ASN A 390 -15.29 -42.33 -26.21
CA ASN A 390 -16.40 -42.34 -27.18
C ASN A 390 -17.09 -41.00 -27.37
N LYS A 391 -17.25 -40.20 -26.31
CA LYS A 391 -17.87 -38.86 -26.41
C LYS A 391 -17.02 -37.90 -27.25
N PRO A 392 -15.71 -37.75 -27.02
CA PRO A 392 -14.95 -36.74 -27.76
C PRO A 392 -14.71 -37.12 -29.23
N THR A 393 -14.89 -38.39 -29.61
CA THR A 393 -14.92 -38.83 -31.02
C THR A 393 -16.30 -38.73 -31.67
N SER A 394 -17.32 -38.24 -30.95
CA SER A 394 -18.73 -38.22 -31.36
C SER A 394 -19.32 -39.60 -31.69
N ALA A 395 -18.74 -40.68 -31.15
CA ALA A 395 -19.36 -42.01 -31.19
C ALA A 395 -20.57 -42.07 -30.26
N ASP A 396 -20.46 -41.41 -29.11
CA ASP A 396 -21.59 -41.02 -28.27
C ASP A 396 -21.93 -39.54 -28.45
N LEU A 397 -23.19 -39.18 -28.20
CA LEU A 397 -23.61 -37.78 -28.25
C LEU A 397 -22.80 -36.93 -27.25
N HIS A 398 -22.14 -35.90 -27.78
CA HIS A 398 -21.31 -34.98 -27.03
C HIS A 398 -21.59 -33.54 -27.47
N GLU A 399 -22.13 -32.74 -26.57
CA GLU A 399 -22.46 -31.33 -26.83
C GLU A 399 -21.22 -30.48 -27.15
N GLY A 400 -20.05 -30.88 -26.63
CA GLY A 400 -18.77 -30.23 -26.93
C GLY A 400 -18.23 -30.47 -28.34
N GLY A 401 -18.94 -31.26 -29.16
CA GLY A 401 -18.56 -31.60 -30.54
C GLY A 401 -17.41 -32.60 -30.64
N LEU A 402 -16.86 -32.72 -31.85
CA LEU A 402 -15.68 -33.53 -32.13
C LEU A 402 -14.44 -32.86 -31.52
N ARG A 403 -13.74 -33.58 -30.64
CA ARG A 403 -12.50 -33.14 -29.99
C ARG A 403 -11.34 -34.10 -30.27
N LEU A 404 -11.61 -35.41 -30.29
CA LEU A 404 -10.65 -36.45 -30.63
C LEU A 404 -10.92 -36.95 -32.05
N PRO A 405 -9.90 -37.02 -32.93
CA PRO A 405 -10.03 -37.72 -34.20
C PRO A 405 -10.35 -39.21 -33.95
N PRO A 406 -11.42 -39.78 -34.54
CA PRO A 406 -11.73 -41.20 -34.39
C PRO A 406 -10.58 -42.06 -34.95
N GLY A 407 -10.03 -42.97 -34.14
CA GLY A 407 -8.88 -43.79 -34.51
C GLY A 407 -7.53 -43.05 -34.54
N GLY A 408 -7.48 -41.79 -34.09
CA GLY A 408 -6.23 -41.04 -33.94
C GLY A 408 -5.34 -41.57 -32.81
N TRP A 409 -4.07 -41.16 -32.84
CA TRP A 409 -3.09 -41.53 -31.80
C TRP A 409 -3.52 -41.04 -30.41
N GLU A 410 -4.27 -39.94 -30.34
CA GLU A 410 -4.81 -39.37 -29.10
C GLU A 410 -5.77 -40.35 -28.43
N GLN A 411 -6.64 -40.97 -29.22
CA GLN A 411 -7.58 -41.99 -28.73
C GLN A 411 -6.82 -43.26 -28.31
N THR A 412 -5.79 -43.66 -29.06
CA THR A 412 -4.93 -44.81 -28.70
C THR A 412 -4.17 -44.56 -27.40
N LEU A 413 -3.66 -43.34 -27.18
CA LEU A 413 -2.97 -42.97 -25.94
C LEU A 413 -3.88 -43.13 -24.73
N LEU A 414 -5.09 -42.55 -24.77
CA LEU A 414 -6.06 -42.67 -23.68
C LEU A 414 -6.48 -44.13 -23.46
N ARG A 415 -6.70 -44.89 -24.54
CA ARG A 415 -7.08 -46.30 -24.45
C ARG A 415 -6.00 -47.13 -23.76
N ARG A 416 -4.73 -46.96 -24.13
CA ARG A 416 -3.62 -47.69 -23.49
C ARG A 416 -3.45 -47.35 -22.02
N TRP A 417 -3.63 -46.08 -21.65
CA TRP A 417 -3.61 -45.68 -20.25
C TRP A 417 -4.74 -46.37 -19.46
N ILE A 418 -5.94 -46.47 -20.04
CA ILE A 418 -7.08 -47.18 -19.44
C ILE A 418 -6.80 -48.68 -19.32
N GLU A 419 -6.34 -49.32 -20.39
CA GLU A 419 -5.96 -50.75 -20.42
C GLU A 419 -4.88 -51.09 -19.38
N ALA A 420 -4.00 -50.13 -19.06
CA ALA A 420 -2.98 -50.27 -18.02
C ALA A 420 -3.49 -49.96 -16.59
N GLY A 421 -4.80 -49.80 -16.41
CA GLY A 421 -5.46 -49.59 -15.13
C GLY A 421 -5.71 -48.12 -14.76
N ALA A 422 -5.58 -47.19 -15.72
CA ALA A 422 -5.83 -45.76 -15.55
C ALA A 422 -5.15 -45.17 -14.30
N LYS A 423 -3.87 -45.45 -14.08
CA LYS A 423 -3.14 -45.01 -12.87
C LYS A 423 -3.00 -43.49 -12.81
N GLY A 424 -3.14 -42.90 -11.62
CA GLY A 424 -2.88 -41.49 -11.36
C GLY A 424 -1.38 -41.19 -11.17
N VAL A 425 -1.06 -39.99 -10.69
CA VAL A 425 0.33 -39.59 -10.40
C VAL A 425 0.86 -40.37 -9.19
N ALA A 426 2.03 -40.99 -9.32
CA ALA A 426 2.69 -41.66 -8.21
C ALA A 426 3.40 -40.67 -7.28
N ASP A 427 3.43 -40.94 -5.97
CA ASP A 427 4.10 -40.08 -4.98
C ASP A 427 5.61 -39.88 -5.24
N THR A 428 6.22 -40.81 -5.99
CA THR A 428 7.65 -40.80 -6.36
C THR A 428 7.89 -40.38 -7.81
N ALA A 429 6.85 -39.90 -8.51
CA ALA A 429 6.98 -39.47 -9.89
C ALA A 429 7.99 -38.31 -10.01
N PRO A 430 8.83 -38.30 -11.06
CA PRO A 430 9.68 -37.16 -11.38
C PRO A 430 8.84 -35.89 -11.50
N LYS A 431 9.35 -34.76 -10.99
CA LYS A 431 8.67 -33.47 -11.08
C LYS A 431 9.06 -32.76 -12.37
N PHE A 432 8.11 -32.11 -13.00
CA PHE A 432 8.38 -31.23 -14.13
C PHE A 432 9.29 -30.08 -13.68
N VAL A 433 10.36 -29.83 -14.41
CA VAL A 433 11.35 -28.78 -14.11
C VAL A 433 11.14 -27.57 -15.01
N ARG A 434 11.21 -27.76 -16.34
CA ARG A 434 10.99 -26.67 -17.32
C ARG A 434 10.64 -27.20 -18.71
N LEU A 435 10.19 -26.28 -19.56
CA LEU A 435 9.91 -26.48 -20.97
C LEU A 435 10.94 -25.70 -21.81
N ASP A 436 11.71 -26.38 -22.63
CA ASP A 436 12.61 -25.76 -23.60
C ASP A 436 11.96 -25.83 -24.99
N VAL A 437 11.88 -24.72 -25.72
CA VAL A 437 11.32 -24.69 -27.09
C VAL A 437 12.33 -24.14 -28.08
N SER A 438 12.47 -24.80 -29.23
CA SER A 438 13.38 -24.40 -30.30
C SER A 438 12.66 -24.31 -31.66
N PRO A 439 13.03 -23.34 -32.52
CA PRO A 439 13.90 -22.19 -32.21
C PRO A 439 13.24 -21.22 -31.21
N ALA A 440 14.04 -20.52 -30.41
CA ALA A 440 13.55 -19.52 -29.43
C ALA A 440 13.17 -18.17 -30.07
N GLU A 441 13.70 -17.89 -31.27
CA GLU A 441 13.38 -16.73 -32.10
C GLU A 441 13.22 -17.20 -33.55
N ILE A 442 12.19 -16.70 -34.24
CA ILE A 442 11.95 -16.93 -35.67
C ILE A 442 11.93 -15.57 -36.36
N VAL A 443 12.75 -15.40 -37.40
CA VAL A 443 12.73 -14.22 -38.28
C VAL A 443 12.34 -14.68 -39.67
N PHE A 444 11.13 -14.33 -40.09
CA PHE A 444 10.63 -14.61 -41.42
C PHE A 444 11.05 -13.54 -42.42
N THR A 445 11.26 -13.95 -43.67
CA THR A 445 11.62 -13.06 -44.78
C THR A 445 10.43 -12.77 -45.70
N GLU A 446 9.48 -13.71 -45.80
CA GLU A 446 8.34 -13.64 -46.70
C GLU A 446 7.05 -14.08 -46.01
N ALA A 447 5.90 -13.56 -46.47
CA ALA A 447 4.60 -13.99 -45.98
C ALA A 447 4.31 -15.43 -46.42
N GLY A 448 3.67 -16.23 -45.57
CA GLY A 448 3.42 -17.65 -45.82
C GLY A 448 4.61 -18.57 -45.55
N GLN A 449 5.79 -18.04 -45.24
CA GLN A 449 6.92 -18.85 -44.76
C GLN A 449 6.55 -19.55 -43.45
N THR A 450 7.00 -20.79 -43.28
CA THR A 450 6.71 -21.62 -42.10
C THR A 450 7.97 -22.00 -41.34
N SER A 451 7.82 -22.25 -40.03
CA SER A 451 8.87 -22.79 -39.15
C SER A 451 8.26 -23.74 -38.13
N GLN A 452 8.91 -24.88 -37.90
CA GLN A 452 8.47 -25.87 -36.92
C GLN A 452 9.04 -25.55 -35.53
N LEU A 453 8.18 -25.50 -34.52
CA LEU A 453 8.59 -25.49 -33.12
C LEU A 453 8.80 -26.92 -32.61
N LYS A 454 9.80 -27.10 -31.76
CA LYS A 454 10.04 -28.34 -31.04
C LYS A 454 10.08 -28.04 -29.55
N ALA A 455 9.19 -28.67 -28.78
CA ALA A 455 9.06 -28.49 -27.35
C ALA A 455 9.61 -29.72 -26.60
N GLU A 456 10.53 -29.48 -25.66
CA GLU A 456 11.20 -30.51 -24.88
C GLU A 456 10.91 -30.29 -23.38
N ALA A 457 10.30 -31.28 -22.73
CA ALA A 457 10.07 -31.27 -21.29
C ALA A 457 11.26 -31.87 -20.55
N ILE A 458 11.72 -31.18 -19.51
CA ILE A 458 12.80 -31.64 -18.63
C ILE A 458 12.23 -31.97 -17.26
N TRP A 459 12.57 -33.16 -16.75
CA TRP A 459 12.09 -33.70 -15.48
C TRP A 459 13.21 -33.80 -14.44
N SER A 460 12.84 -33.85 -13.16
CA SER A 460 13.76 -33.82 -12.02
C SER A 460 14.68 -35.04 -11.92
N ASP A 461 14.36 -36.13 -12.63
CA ASP A 461 15.18 -37.33 -12.74
C ASP A 461 16.19 -37.24 -13.92
N GLY A 462 16.25 -36.10 -14.60
CA GLY A 462 17.08 -35.88 -15.79
C GLY A 462 16.43 -36.35 -17.09
N THR A 463 15.23 -36.95 -17.06
CA THR A 463 14.54 -37.36 -18.28
C THR A 463 14.20 -36.15 -19.14
N ARG A 464 14.48 -36.27 -20.45
CA ARG A 464 14.10 -35.29 -21.47
C ARG A 464 13.17 -35.93 -22.48
N GLU A 465 12.11 -35.25 -22.84
CA GLU A 465 11.09 -35.78 -23.76
C GLU A 465 10.63 -34.74 -24.75
N ASP A 466 10.54 -35.12 -26.04
CA ASP A 466 9.86 -34.31 -27.06
C ASP A 466 8.34 -34.36 -26.81
N VAL A 467 7.81 -33.25 -26.33
CA VAL A 467 6.39 -33.08 -25.98
C VAL A 467 5.66 -32.19 -26.97
N THR A 468 6.22 -31.96 -28.16
CA THR A 468 5.63 -31.08 -29.19
C THR A 468 4.19 -31.46 -29.51
N CYS A 469 3.91 -32.76 -29.66
CA CYS A 469 2.56 -33.26 -29.97
C CYS A 469 1.57 -33.14 -28.79
N LEU A 470 2.03 -32.86 -27.58
CA LEU A 470 1.22 -32.67 -26.37
C LEU A 470 1.15 -31.19 -25.95
N THR A 471 1.98 -30.35 -26.56
CA THR A 471 2.06 -28.92 -26.26
C THR A 471 0.86 -28.20 -26.85
N ARG A 472 0.30 -27.24 -26.10
CA ARG A 472 -0.68 -26.30 -26.62
C ARG A 472 0.06 -25.04 -27.08
N PHE A 473 -0.17 -24.63 -28.32
CA PHE A 473 0.40 -23.41 -28.88
C PHE A 473 -0.67 -22.33 -29.02
N GLN A 474 -0.29 -21.08 -28.77
CA GLN A 474 -1.13 -19.90 -28.97
C GLN A 474 -0.26 -18.77 -29.49
N THR A 475 -0.78 -17.93 -30.39
CA THR A 475 -0.10 -16.69 -30.79
C THR A 475 -0.73 -15.50 -30.07
N ASN A 476 0.09 -14.51 -29.72
CA ASN A 476 -0.39 -13.26 -29.14
C ASN A 476 -0.98 -12.32 -30.20
N ASP A 477 -0.62 -12.51 -31.48
CA ASP A 477 -1.14 -11.72 -32.60
C ASP A 477 -1.16 -12.57 -33.89
N GLU A 478 -2.35 -13.08 -34.24
CA GLU A 478 -2.59 -13.86 -35.47
C GLU A 478 -2.38 -13.05 -36.75
N THR A 479 -2.42 -11.71 -36.68
CA THR A 479 -2.18 -10.85 -37.86
C THR A 479 -0.72 -10.87 -38.30
N VAL A 480 0.21 -11.16 -37.39
CA VAL A 480 1.64 -11.29 -37.67
C VAL A 480 2.00 -12.74 -37.96
N ALA A 481 1.59 -13.67 -37.10
CA ALA A 481 1.86 -15.10 -37.28
C ALA A 481 0.79 -15.98 -36.65
N GLU A 482 0.43 -17.05 -37.34
CA GLU A 482 -0.46 -18.11 -36.84
C GLU A 482 0.35 -19.34 -36.45
N VAL A 483 -0.16 -20.17 -35.54
CA VAL A 483 0.46 -21.43 -35.14
C VAL A 483 -0.54 -22.57 -35.22
N SER A 484 -0.15 -23.68 -35.85
CA SER A 484 -0.97 -24.89 -35.91
C SER A 484 -0.90 -25.66 -34.58
N PRO A 485 -1.86 -26.57 -34.31
CA PRO A 485 -1.76 -27.47 -33.17
C PRO A 485 -0.43 -28.24 -33.13
N ASP A 486 0.15 -28.59 -34.28
CA ASP A 486 1.40 -29.35 -34.35
C ASP A 486 2.67 -28.48 -34.18
N GLY A 487 2.51 -27.20 -33.84
CA GLY A 487 3.63 -26.29 -33.60
C GLY A 487 4.24 -25.70 -34.88
N VAL A 488 3.52 -25.75 -36.01
CA VAL A 488 3.96 -25.09 -37.25
C VAL A 488 3.54 -23.63 -37.20
N VAL A 489 4.51 -22.73 -37.10
CA VAL A 489 4.29 -21.27 -37.16
C VAL A 489 4.30 -20.84 -38.62
N THR A 490 3.30 -20.06 -39.03
CA THR A 490 3.17 -19.52 -40.38
C THR A 490 3.12 -18.00 -40.35
N SER A 491 3.97 -17.36 -41.13
CA SER A 491 3.99 -15.90 -41.25
C SER A 491 2.76 -15.37 -41.99
N ARG A 492 2.14 -14.29 -41.48
CA ARG A 492 1.00 -13.60 -42.08
C ARG A 492 1.38 -12.16 -42.48
N GLY A 493 1.46 -11.27 -41.50
CA GLY A 493 1.77 -9.84 -41.65
C GLY A 493 3.18 -9.49 -41.18
N SER A 494 3.60 -8.25 -41.44
CA SER A 494 4.85 -7.69 -40.90
C SER A 494 4.64 -7.16 -39.48
N GLY A 495 5.69 -7.21 -38.67
CA GLY A 495 5.68 -6.80 -37.27
C GLY A 495 6.36 -7.83 -36.38
N ASP A 496 6.09 -7.75 -35.08
CA ASP A 496 6.53 -8.74 -34.11
C ASP A 496 5.41 -9.25 -33.22
N THR A 497 5.49 -10.54 -32.90
CA THR A 497 4.58 -11.21 -31.96
C THR A 497 5.31 -12.33 -31.22
N TYR A 498 4.59 -13.02 -30.34
CA TYR A 498 5.07 -14.21 -29.64
C TYR A 498 4.13 -15.38 -29.86
N VAL A 499 4.72 -16.55 -30.03
CA VAL A 499 4.03 -17.83 -29.94
C VAL A 499 4.32 -18.45 -28.58
N ILE A 500 3.27 -18.63 -27.81
CA ILE A 500 3.30 -19.16 -26.44
C ILE A 500 3.05 -20.66 -26.48
N SER A 501 3.95 -21.41 -25.85
CA SER A 501 3.92 -22.86 -25.74
C SER A 501 3.60 -23.24 -24.29
N PHE A 502 2.56 -24.05 -24.09
CA PHE A 502 2.11 -24.52 -22.79
C PHE A 502 2.24 -26.04 -22.70
N TYR A 503 2.97 -26.53 -21.69
CA TYR A 503 3.05 -27.94 -21.34
C TYR A 503 3.30 -28.09 -19.84
N ASP A 504 2.43 -28.81 -19.14
CA ASP A 504 2.40 -28.83 -17.66
C ASP A 504 2.60 -27.39 -17.12
N ASN A 505 3.28 -27.15 -16.01
CA ASN A 505 3.48 -25.80 -15.50
C ASN A 505 4.40 -24.91 -16.37
N GLY A 506 5.03 -25.48 -17.41
CA GLY A 506 5.92 -24.78 -18.32
C GLY A 506 5.19 -23.86 -19.29
N ILE A 507 5.65 -22.61 -19.35
CA ILE A 507 5.26 -21.63 -20.35
C ILE A 507 6.52 -21.12 -21.00
N PHE A 508 6.59 -21.22 -22.33
CA PHE A 508 7.71 -20.71 -23.11
C PHE A 508 7.20 -19.79 -24.22
N SER A 509 7.86 -18.65 -24.38
CA SER A 509 7.52 -17.63 -25.38
C SER A 509 8.56 -17.59 -26.49
N THR A 510 8.18 -18.01 -27.70
CA THR A 510 9.01 -17.92 -28.90
C THR A 510 8.76 -16.60 -29.61
N GLN A 511 9.79 -15.77 -29.79
CA GLN A 511 9.65 -14.49 -30.52
C GLN A 511 9.52 -14.74 -32.02
N VAL A 512 8.56 -14.10 -32.67
CA VAL A 512 8.34 -14.21 -34.11
C VAL A 512 8.37 -12.81 -34.73
N LEU A 513 9.27 -12.61 -35.70
CA LEU A 513 9.50 -11.34 -36.37
C LEU A 513 9.26 -11.51 -37.88
N ARG A 514 8.61 -10.52 -38.50
CA ARG A 514 8.64 -10.32 -39.95
C ARG A 514 8.96 -8.85 -40.22
N PRO A 515 10.09 -8.52 -40.87
CA PRO A 515 10.47 -7.15 -41.15
C PRO A 515 9.37 -6.35 -41.88
N ILE A 516 9.22 -5.08 -41.52
CA ILE A 516 8.29 -4.12 -42.12
C ILE A 516 8.85 -3.58 -43.44
N SER A 517 10.18 -3.45 -43.53
CA SER A 517 10.87 -3.05 -44.75
C SER A 517 12.05 -3.96 -45.06
N ASP A 518 12.64 -3.76 -46.22
CA ASP A 518 13.83 -4.48 -46.66
C ASP A 518 15.13 -3.88 -46.10
N LEU A 519 15.05 -2.75 -45.37
CA LEU A 519 16.16 -2.12 -44.67
C LEU A 519 16.54 -2.92 -43.44
N THR A 520 17.05 -4.15 -43.59
CA THR A 520 17.50 -5.00 -42.48
C THR A 520 18.98 -5.31 -42.61
N HIS A 521 19.61 -5.67 -41.49
CA HIS A 521 21.03 -6.07 -41.43
C HIS A 521 21.94 -5.06 -42.14
N GLU A 522 22.68 -5.49 -43.17
CA GLU A 522 23.63 -4.66 -43.94
C GLU A 522 22.97 -3.48 -44.69
N ARG A 523 21.65 -3.52 -44.89
CA ARG A 523 20.88 -2.43 -45.52
C ARG A 523 20.28 -1.44 -44.52
N PHE A 524 20.35 -1.73 -43.23
CA PHE A 524 19.88 -0.80 -42.21
C PHE A 524 20.80 0.43 -42.16
N PRO A 525 20.27 1.66 -42.13
CA PRO A 525 21.10 2.86 -42.11
C PRO A 525 21.92 2.93 -40.82
N GLU A 526 23.08 3.59 -40.89
CA GLU A 526 23.88 3.86 -39.70
C GLU A 526 23.13 4.86 -38.80
N VAL A 527 22.73 4.40 -37.61
CA VAL A 527 22.03 5.20 -36.60
C VAL A 527 22.94 5.32 -35.39
N ALA A 528 23.19 6.55 -34.93
CA ALA A 528 23.99 6.79 -33.74
C ALA A 528 23.31 6.24 -32.47
N THR A 529 24.07 5.41 -31.73
CA THR A 529 23.67 4.81 -30.45
C THR A 529 24.61 5.26 -29.32
N PRO A 530 24.51 6.51 -28.83
CA PRO A 530 25.43 7.03 -27.81
C PRO A 530 25.25 6.39 -26.44
N THR A 531 24.11 5.72 -26.19
CA THR A 531 23.84 4.99 -24.95
C THR A 531 23.53 3.51 -25.22
N GLU A 532 23.64 2.67 -24.20
CA GLU A 532 23.26 1.25 -24.29
C GLU A 532 21.76 1.05 -24.55
N ILE A 533 20.89 1.96 -24.07
CA ILE A 533 19.46 1.96 -24.42
C ILE A 533 19.30 2.09 -25.93
N ASP A 534 20.01 3.03 -26.54
CA ASP A 534 19.94 3.26 -27.98
C ASP A 534 20.41 2.03 -28.76
N ARG A 535 21.48 1.39 -28.30
CA ARG A 535 21.99 0.16 -28.91
C ARG A 535 20.94 -0.94 -28.86
N HIS A 536 20.37 -1.25 -27.69
CA HIS A 536 19.36 -2.29 -27.57
C HIS A 536 18.10 -2.03 -28.40
N VAL A 537 17.64 -0.78 -28.47
CA VAL A 537 16.48 -0.40 -29.27
C VAL A 537 16.80 -0.49 -30.76
N VAL A 538 17.92 0.08 -31.21
CA VAL A 538 18.33 0.03 -32.62
C VAL A 538 18.59 -1.40 -33.08
N ASP A 539 19.18 -2.27 -32.26
CA ASP A 539 19.37 -3.70 -32.58
C ASP A 539 18.03 -4.38 -32.90
N LYS A 540 16.99 -4.12 -32.10
CA LYS A 540 15.64 -4.66 -32.33
C LYS A 540 14.98 -4.05 -33.57
N LEU A 541 15.09 -2.73 -33.74
CA LEU A 541 14.54 -2.02 -34.89
C LEU A 541 15.19 -2.45 -36.22
N ALA A 542 16.50 -2.75 -36.20
CA ALA A 542 17.24 -3.25 -37.36
C ALA A 542 16.79 -4.65 -37.80
N LYS A 543 16.42 -5.52 -36.84
CA LYS A 543 15.77 -6.82 -37.16
C LYS A 543 14.40 -6.64 -37.81
N LEU A 544 13.67 -5.60 -37.42
CA LEU A 544 12.34 -5.30 -37.96
C LEU A 544 12.35 -4.45 -39.22
N GLY A 545 13.50 -3.92 -39.62
CA GLY A 545 13.61 -2.97 -40.73
C GLY A 545 12.84 -1.68 -40.48
N ILE A 546 12.84 -1.20 -39.24
CA ILE A 546 12.18 0.04 -38.81
C ILE A 546 13.27 1.08 -38.56
N VAL A 547 13.35 2.10 -39.39
CA VAL A 547 14.28 3.22 -39.16
C VAL A 547 13.67 4.12 -38.07
N PRO A 548 14.39 4.44 -36.98
CA PRO A 548 13.87 5.35 -35.96
C PRO A 548 13.68 6.76 -36.52
N SER A 549 12.76 7.52 -35.93
CA SER A 549 12.56 8.93 -36.30
C SER A 549 13.78 9.79 -35.98
N GLU A 550 13.83 11.00 -36.53
CA GLU A 550 14.89 11.95 -36.20
C GLU A 550 14.84 12.36 -34.72
N ILE A 551 15.91 13.01 -34.25
CA ILE A 551 15.92 13.62 -32.91
C ILE A 551 14.97 14.81 -32.88
N CYS A 552 14.20 14.95 -31.80
CA CYS A 552 13.24 16.05 -31.63
C CYS A 552 13.95 17.41 -31.51
N THR A 553 13.20 18.49 -31.78
CA THR A 553 13.73 19.85 -31.61
C THR A 553 13.99 20.16 -30.14
N ASP A 554 14.68 21.25 -29.85
CA ASP A 554 14.97 21.64 -28.47
C ASP A 554 13.72 22.08 -27.70
N GLU A 555 12.75 22.71 -28.38
CA GLU A 555 11.44 23.03 -27.83
C GLU A 555 10.67 21.76 -27.44
N GLU A 556 10.61 20.78 -28.34
CA GLU A 556 9.96 19.49 -28.10
C GLU A 556 10.64 18.73 -26.95
N PHE A 557 11.98 18.66 -26.96
CA PHE A 557 12.75 18.03 -25.89
C PHE A 557 12.48 18.66 -24.52
N LEU A 558 12.60 19.99 -24.43
CA LEU A 558 12.45 20.69 -23.15
C LEU A 558 11.03 20.53 -22.60
N ARG A 559 10.01 20.71 -23.45
CA ARG A 559 8.62 20.48 -23.06
C ARG A 559 8.44 19.06 -22.49
N ARG A 560 8.93 18.06 -23.23
CA ARG A 560 8.72 16.66 -22.88
C ARG A 560 9.40 16.27 -21.57
N VAL A 561 10.66 16.65 -21.41
CA VAL A 561 11.45 16.30 -20.22
C VAL A 561 10.96 17.06 -18.97
N SER A 562 10.54 18.32 -19.11
CA SER A 562 9.94 19.07 -18.00
C SER A 562 8.60 18.48 -17.56
N LEU A 563 7.72 18.11 -18.50
CA LEU A 563 6.45 17.48 -18.18
C LEU A 563 6.64 16.10 -17.55
N ASP A 564 7.57 15.30 -18.05
CA ASP A 564 7.76 13.93 -17.54
C ASP A 564 8.47 13.88 -16.18
N ILE A 565 9.53 14.68 -15.99
CA ILE A 565 10.33 14.65 -14.74
C ILE A 565 9.64 15.42 -13.62
N ILE A 566 9.08 16.60 -13.91
CA ILE A 566 8.57 17.52 -12.89
C ILE A 566 7.09 17.89 -13.06
N GLY A 567 6.36 17.30 -14.02
CA GLY A 567 4.94 17.56 -14.22
C GLY A 567 4.61 19.02 -14.53
N THR A 568 5.48 19.74 -15.25
CA THR A 568 5.39 21.20 -15.41
C THR A 568 5.79 21.63 -16.83
N LEU A 569 5.11 22.63 -17.41
CA LEU A 569 5.58 23.25 -18.64
C LEU A 569 6.81 24.12 -18.36
N PRO A 570 7.80 24.18 -19.28
CA PRO A 570 8.84 25.19 -19.19
C PRO A 570 8.25 26.60 -19.36
N THR A 571 8.74 27.55 -18.59
CA THR A 571 8.37 28.97 -18.74
C THR A 571 8.93 29.55 -20.04
N PRO A 572 8.35 30.64 -20.58
CA PRO A 572 8.88 31.26 -21.79
C PRO A 572 10.36 31.64 -21.72
N GLN A 573 10.81 32.15 -20.58
CA GLN A 573 12.21 32.50 -20.36
C GLN A 573 13.12 31.27 -20.39
N GLU A 574 12.68 30.13 -19.85
CA GLU A 574 13.44 28.87 -19.89
C GLU A 574 13.52 28.32 -21.32
N VAL A 575 12.42 28.36 -22.08
CA VAL A 575 12.41 27.93 -23.49
C VAL A 575 13.37 28.78 -24.31
N ASP A 576 13.28 30.12 -24.22
CA ASP A 576 14.15 31.01 -24.98
C ASP A 576 15.63 30.84 -24.61
N ALA A 577 15.94 30.69 -23.32
CA ALA A 577 17.31 30.45 -22.86
C ALA A 577 17.87 29.11 -23.35
N PHE A 578 17.05 28.05 -23.32
CA PHE A 578 17.47 26.71 -23.73
C PHE A 578 17.68 26.59 -25.24
N VAL A 579 16.82 27.22 -26.03
CA VAL A 579 16.95 27.27 -27.49
C VAL A 579 18.16 28.12 -27.90
N ALA A 580 18.46 29.19 -27.16
CA ALA A 580 19.65 30.03 -27.41
C ALA A 580 20.97 29.37 -26.99
N ASP A 581 20.96 28.43 -26.03
CA ASP A 581 22.15 27.69 -25.62
C ASP A 581 22.62 26.75 -26.74
N THR A 582 23.89 26.89 -27.14
CA THR A 582 24.52 26.10 -28.21
C THR A 582 25.46 25.03 -27.67
N SER A 583 25.54 24.87 -26.35
CA SER A 583 26.41 23.88 -25.71
C SER A 583 25.97 22.45 -26.03
N ALA A 584 26.92 21.57 -26.34
CA ALA A 584 26.64 20.17 -26.69
C ALA A 584 26.00 19.36 -25.54
N ASP A 585 26.24 19.75 -24.29
CA ASP A 585 25.76 19.10 -23.07
C ASP A 585 24.48 19.73 -22.50
N LYS A 586 23.85 20.71 -23.16
CA LYS A 586 22.69 21.45 -22.62
C LYS A 586 21.52 20.54 -22.22
N ARG A 587 21.27 19.46 -22.98
CA ARG A 587 20.22 18.46 -22.68
C ARG A 587 20.51 17.69 -21.40
N ALA A 588 21.77 17.26 -21.21
CA ALA A 588 22.19 16.59 -19.98
C ALA A 588 22.10 17.53 -18.76
N ARG A 589 22.55 18.78 -18.92
CA ARG A 589 22.46 19.78 -17.84
C ARG A 589 21.03 20.08 -17.40
N VAL A 590 20.10 20.22 -18.34
CA VAL A 590 18.69 20.48 -17.97
C VAL A 590 18.05 19.27 -17.31
N ILE A 591 18.40 18.04 -17.73
CA ILE A 591 17.96 16.82 -17.02
C ILE A 591 18.40 16.85 -15.57
N ASP A 592 19.69 17.13 -15.30
CA ASP A 592 20.20 17.22 -13.93
C ASP A 592 19.53 18.34 -13.11
N GLN A 593 19.30 19.50 -13.73
CA GLN A 593 18.57 20.59 -13.07
C GLN A 593 17.13 20.19 -12.70
N LEU A 594 16.43 19.47 -13.57
CA LEU A 594 15.06 19.02 -13.34
C LEU A 594 14.99 17.94 -12.25
N LEU A 595 15.98 17.05 -12.16
CA LEU A 595 16.04 16.03 -11.11
C LEU A 595 16.31 16.61 -9.70
N GLU A 596 16.94 17.79 -9.63
CA GLU A 596 17.12 18.53 -8.38
C GLU A 596 16.01 19.54 -8.09
N HIS A 597 15.01 19.65 -8.98
CA HIS A 597 13.95 20.63 -8.85
C HIS A 597 12.90 20.20 -7.80
N PRO A 598 12.36 21.10 -6.96
CA PRO A 598 11.37 20.73 -5.93
C PRO A 598 10.12 20.01 -6.49
N ALA A 599 9.68 20.37 -7.70
CA ALA A 599 8.55 19.72 -8.34
C ALA A 599 8.82 18.26 -8.76
N TYR A 600 10.08 17.82 -8.91
CA TYR A 600 10.42 16.39 -9.06
C TYR A 600 9.95 15.62 -7.83
N VAL A 601 10.32 16.12 -6.65
CA VAL A 601 9.97 15.51 -5.36
C VAL A 601 8.45 15.41 -5.23
N THR A 602 7.73 16.52 -5.44
CA THR A 602 6.27 16.55 -5.34
C THR A 602 5.60 15.59 -6.33
N TRP A 603 6.04 15.60 -7.60
CA TRP A 603 5.43 14.79 -8.64
C TRP A 603 5.64 13.29 -8.39
N TRP A 604 6.87 12.86 -8.10
CA TRP A 604 7.16 11.45 -7.85
C TRP A 604 6.62 10.95 -6.52
N THR A 605 6.45 11.83 -5.53
CA THR A 605 5.69 11.51 -4.31
C THR A 605 4.24 11.15 -4.64
N THR A 606 3.59 11.92 -5.52
CA THR A 606 2.22 11.62 -5.96
C THR A 606 2.15 10.28 -6.68
N ARG A 607 3.12 9.99 -7.56
CA ARG A 607 3.21 8.71 -8.28
C ARG A 607 3.40 7.52 -7.33
N LEU A 608 4.31 7.63 -6.36
CA LEU A 608 4.53 6.57 -5.37
C LEU A 608 3.33 6.41 -4.45
N CYS A 609 2.67 7.51 -4.04
CA CYS A 609 1.43 7.43 -3.28
C CYS A 609 0.31 6.71 -4.04
N ASP A 610 0.24 6.87 -5.37
CA ASP A 610 -0.70 6.14 -6.21
C ASP A 610 -0.38 4.64 -6.21
N LEU A 611 0.88 4.28 -6.42
CA LEU A 611 1.35 2.89 -6.42
C LEU A 611 1.14 2.20 -5.06
N THR A 612 1.35 2.92 -3.95
CA THR A 612 1.30 2.34 -2.60
C THR A 612 -0.09 2.46 -1.95
N GLY A 613 -1.00 3.24 -2.54
CA GLY A 613 -2.40 3.34 -2.10
C GLY A 613 -2.63 4.31 -0.94
N SER A 614 -1.89 5.43 -0.87
CA SER A 614 -2.08 6.44 0.19
C SER A 614 -3.42 7.15 0.04
N ASN A 615 -4.40 6.76 0.85
CA ASN A 615 -5.76 7.27 0.79
C ASN A 615 -6.41 7.31 2.19
N ALA A 616 -6.75 8.52 2.63
CA ALA A 616 -7.43 8.75 3.90
C ALA A 616 -8.76 8.00 4.03
N GLY A 617 -9.47 7.75 2.92
CA GLY A 617 -10.75 7.03 2.92
C GLY A 617 -10.66 5.60 3.48
N TYR A 618 -9.49 4.98 3.41
CA TYR A 618 -9.24 3.63 3.96
C TYR A 618 -8.52 3.63 5.30
N LEU A 619 -8.22 4.81 5.85
CA LEU A 619 -7.59 4.98 7.17
C LEU A 619 -8.63 5.37 8.24
N GLY A 620 -9.90 5.04 7.98
CA GLY A 620 -11.06 5.29 8.85
C GLY A 620 -11.84 6.57 8.53
N ALA A 621 -13.11 6.62 8.93
CA ALA A 621 -14.04 7.74 8.63
C ALA A 621 -14.03 8.84 9.72
N THR A 622 -12.88 9.47 9.97
CA THR A 622 -12.72 10.46 11.07
C THR A 622 -11.86 11.66 10.68
N GLU A 623 -11.89 12.73 11.49
CA GLU A 623 -11.12 13.98 11.28
C GLU A 623 -9.60 13.74 11.16
N MET A 624 -9.08 12.63 11.71
CA MET A 624 -7.65 12.32 11.74
C MET A 624 -7.15 11.45 10.58
N ALA A 625 -8.06 10.90 9.77
CA ALA A 625 -7.66 10.15 8.59
C ALA A 625 -6.90 11.02 7.58
N GLN A 626 -7.19 12.33 7.55
CA GLN A 626 -6.46 13.31 6.74
C GLN A 626 -5.02 13.52 7.23
N PRO A 627 -4.77 13.87 8.51
CA PRO A 627 -3.43 13.89 9.09
C PRO A 627 -2.63 12.61 8.83
N VAL A 628 -3.23 11.43 9.01
CA VAL A 628 -2.52 10.15 8.82
C VAL A 628 -2.15 9.92 7.35
N ALA A 629 -3.03 10.24 6.40
CA ALA A 629 -2.69 10.17 4.98
C ALA A 629 -1.63 11.21 4.59
N ALA A 630 -1.64 12.38 5.22
CA ALA A 630 -0.59 13.39 5.06
C ALA A 630 0.76 12.87 5.59
N GLN A 631 0.79 12.25 6.78
CA GLN A 631 2.00 11.60 7.31
C GLN A 631 2.58 10.56 6.34
N TRP A 632 1.72 9.74 5.71
CA TRP A 632 2.17 8.79 4.70
C TRP A 632 2.79 9.50 3.49
N ARG A 633 2.10 10.50 2.93
CA ARG A 633 2.66 11.31 1.83
C ARG A 633 3.98 11.97 2.22
N ASP A 634 4.04 12.65 3.36
CA ASP A 634 5.19 13.44 3.81
C ASP A 634 6.40 12.53 4.08
N TRP A 635 6.16 11.32 4.57
CA TRP A 635 7.19 10.28 4.66
C TRP A 635 7.74 9.92 3.29
N ILE A 636 6.88 9.60 2.30
CA ILE A 636 7.34 9.31 0.92
C ILE A 636 8.10 10.52 0.36
N GLU A 637 7.56 11.72 0.54
CA GLU A 637 8.13 12.97 0.05
C GLU A 637 9.56 13.17 0.53
N ARG A 638 9.79 12.96 1.83
CA ARG A 638 11.13 13.05 2.42
C ARG A 638 12.09 12.03 1.82
N ARG A 639 11.66 10.78 1.60
CA ARG A 639 12.52 9.73 1.00
C ARG A 639 12.85 10.04 -0.46
N VAL A 640 11.90 10.59 -1.23
CA VAL A 640 12.15 11.05 -2.60
C VAL A 640 13.12 12.23 -2.61
N ALA A 641 12.96 13.19 -1.70
CA ALA A 641 13.85 14.35 -1.57
C ALA A 641 15.29 13.94 -1.21
N GLU A 642 15.44 12.97 -0.30
CA GLU A 642 16.72 12.42 0.15
C GLU A 642 17.30 11.40 -0.86
N ASN A 643 16.62 11.12 -1.98
CA ASN A 643 16.96 10.11 -2.98
C ASN A 643 17.23 8.72 -2.39
N VAL A 644 16.40 8.30 -1.42
CA VAL A 644 16.46 6.97 -0.83
C VAL A 644 16.10 5.92 -1.89
N GLY A 645 16.91 4.87 -1.98
CA GLY A 645 16.70 3.78 -2.94
C GLY A 645 15.33 3.11 -2.79
N TRP A 646 14.74 2.67 -3.92
CA TRP A 646 13.42 2.04 -3.91
C TRP A 646 13.37 0.77 -3.05
N ASP A 647 14.46 0.02 -2.92
CA ASP A 647 14.59 -1.11 -1.99
C ASP A 647 14.31 -0.71 -0.54
N LYS A 648 14.83 0.45 -0.11
CA LYS A 648 14.65 0.97 1.25
C LYS A 648 13.27 1.55 1.44
N ILE A 649 12.74 2.27 0.46
CA ILE A 649 11.35 2.75 0.52
C ILE A 649 10.39 1.55 0.62
N ALA A 650 10.58 0.52 -0.20
CA ALA A 650 9.77 -0.69 -0.17
C ALA A 650 9.92 -1.46 1.14
N GLU A 651 11.13 -1.58 1.69
CA GLU A 651 11.39 -2.20 3.00
C GLU A 651 10.58 -1.52 4.12
N GLY A 652 10.58 -0.18 4.15
CA GLY A 652 9.82 0.58 5.14
C GLY A 652 8.30 0.39 5.02
N ILE A 653 7.79 0.21 3.80
CA ILE A 653 6.36 -0.03 3.53
C ILE A 653 5.97 -1.49 3.81
N LEU A 654 6.81 -2.45 3.43
CA LEU A 654 6.54 -3.87 3.60
C LEU A 654 6.62 -4.25 5.08
N LEU A 655 7.72 -3.91 5.76
CA LEU A 655 7.92 -4.23 7.17
C LEU A 655 7.06 -3.36 8.08
N ALA A 656 6.81 -2.09 7.74
CA ALA A 656 5.75 -1.26 8.34
C ALA A 656 5.55 -1.49 9.85
N ARG A 657 6.64 -1.47 10.61
CA ARG A 657 6.67 -1.71 12.05
C ARG A 657 6.05 -0.53 12.78
N SER A 658 4.98 -0.74 13.53
CA SER A 658 4.37 0.32 14.34
C SER A 658 5.29 0.79 15.46
N ARG A 659 5.92 -0.15 16.15
CA ARG A 659 6.87 0.12 17.25
C ARG A 659 8.30 -0.19 16.80
N PRO A 660 9.28 0.70 17.04
CA PRO A 660 10.70 0.34 17.01
C PRO A 660 10.98 -0.81 17.99
N VAL A 661 12.09 -1.50 17.76
CA VAL A 661 12.58 -2.60 18.61
C VAL A 661 12.73 -2.09 20.05
N GLY A 662 12.08 -2.77 21.01
CA GLY A 662 12.15 -2.44 22.44
C GLY A 662 11.21 -1.33 22.91
N GLN A 663 10.49 -0.64 22.00
CA GLN A 663 9.55 0.42 22.40
C GLN A 663 8.30 -0.16 23.09
N THR A 664 7.97 0.36 24.28
CA THR A 664 6.77 -0.05 25.00
C THR A 664 5.49 0.48 24.34
N TYR A 665 4.34 -0.12 24.64
CA TYR A 665 3.07 0.37 24.10
C TYR A 665 2.77 1.81 24.55
N ARG A 666 3.18 2.19 25.77
CA ARG A 666 3.01 3.55 26.31
C ARG A 666 3.80 4.58 25.52
N GLU A 667 5.09 4.32 25.27
CA GLU A 667 5.94 5.20 24.47
C GLU A 667 5.40 5.34 23.04
N TYR A 668 4.90 4.24 22.47
CA TYR A 668 4.30 4.21 21.15
C TYR A 668 3.10 5.16 21.07
N ILE A 669 2.10 5.01 21.95
CA ILE A 669 0.87 5.82 21.89
C ILE A 669 1.11 7.31 22.18
N GLU A 670 2.06 7.63 23.05
CA GLU A 670 2.48 9.02 23.29
C GLU A 670 3.09 9.62 22.02
N THR A 671 3.98 8.88 21.38
CA THR A 671 4.63 9.29 20.13
C THR A 671 3.62 9.46 19.00
N GLN A 672 2.71 8.50 18.81
CA GLN A 672 1.63 8.61 17.81
C GLN A 672 0.72 9.80 18.06
N SER A 673 0.34 10.06 19.32
CA SER A 673 -0.47 11.23 19.65
C SER A 673 0.23 12.55 19.32
N ARG A 674 1.54 12.68 19.56
CA ARG A 674 2.30 13.88 19.22
C ARG A 674 2.34 14.16 17.71
N TYR A 675 2.47 13.13 16.87
CA TYR A 675 2.39 13.30 15.40
C TYR A 675 1.05 13.82 14.90
N THR A 676 0.01 13.68 15.71
CA THR A 676 -1.37 14.03 15.36
C THR A 676 -1.88 15.29 16.07
N SER A 677 -1.03 15.92 16.88
CA SER A 677 -1.35 17.18 17.58
C SER A 677 -1.62 18.33 16.60
N VAL A 678 -2.57 19.21 16.92
CA VAL A 678 -2.85 20.42 16.13
C VAL A 678 -2.09 21.65 16.63
N THR A 679 -1.53 21.61 17.84
CA THR A 679 -0.89 22.77 18.48
C THR A 679 0.64 22.78 18.35
N ASN A 680 1.27 21.65 18.05
CA ASN A 680 2.69 21.52 17.70
C ASN A 680 2.98 20.04 17.32
N PRO A 681 2.67 19.60 16.08
CA PRO A 681 2.88 18.21 15.70
C PRO A 681 4.37 17.87 15.60
N ASP A 682 4.76 16.72 16.13
CA ASP A 682 6.07 16.12 15.83
C ASP A 682 6.15 15.75 14.33
N ASP A 683 7.34 15.76 13.74
CA ASP A 683 7.55 15.35 12.35
C ASP A 683 7.52 13.82 12.21
N PHE A 684 6.42 13.27 11.69
CA PHE A 684 6.30 11.85 11.40
C PHE A 684 7.32 11.38 10.35
N ALA A 685 7.64 12.22 9.35
CA ALA A 685 8.59 11.85 8.30
C ALA A 685 10.01 11.67 8.85
N ALA A 686 10.34 12.25 10.01
CA ALA A 686 11.59 12.03 10.72
C ALA A 686 11.70 10.67 11.42
N LEU A 687 10.60 9.91 11.54
CA LEU A 687 10.64 8.55 12.04
C LEU A 687 11.59 7.71 11.17
N GLY A 688 12.15 6.65 11.77
CA GLY A 688 12.94 5.64 11.06
C GLY A 688 12.21 5.06 9.84
N ASN A 689 12.87 4.16 9.12
CA ASN A 689 12.35 3.63 7.86
C ASN A 689 11.18 2.64 8.05
N SER A 690 10.01 3.17 8.43
CA SER A 690 8.79 2.41 8.66
C SER A 690 7.56 3.24 8.29
N MET A 691 6.66 2.64 7.49
CA MET A 691 5.37 3.21 7.13
C MET A 691 4.23 2.29 7.60
N PRO A 692 3.90 2.31 8.91
CA PRO A 692 2.88 1.41 9.47
C PRO A 692 1.52 1.54 8.77
N HIS A 693 1.16 2.74 8.32
CA HIS A 693 -0.14 3.07 7.71
C HIS A 693 -0.48 2.23 6.47
N TYR A 694 0.52 1.64 5.79
CA TYR A 694 0.29 0.75 4.65
C TYR A 694 -0.58 -0.46 5.00
N TRP A 695 -0.34 -1.10 6.15
CA TRP A 695 -1.13 -2.26 6.62
C TRP A 695 -2.34 -1.88 7.47
N TYR A 696 -2.57 -0.58 7.71
CA TYR A 696 -3.77 -0.10 8.39
C TYR A 696 -4.99 -0.01 7.49
N ARG A 697 -4.83 -0.12 6.18
CA ARG A 697 -5.90 0.16 5.24
C ARG A 697 -7.07 -0.82 5.37
N ASP A 698 -8.28 -0.29 5.45
CA ASP A 698 -9.51 -1.08 5.63
C ASP A 698 -9.91 -1.87 4.36
N ASN A 699 -9.33 -1.57 3.18
CA ASN A 699 -9.58 -2.30 1.94
C ASN A 699 -8.69 -3.53 1.70
N ILE A 700 -7.70 -3.79 2.56
CA ILE A 700 -6.79 -4.95 2.44
C ILE A 700 -6.64 -5.70 3.77
N THR A 701 -7.77 -6.00 4.40
CA THR A 701 -7.79 -6.62 5.73
C THR A 701 -7.57 -8.13 5.70
N GLN A 702 -7.97 -8.81 4.63
CA GLN A 702 -7.79 -10.26 4.51
C GLN A 702 -6.36 -10.59 4.05
N PRO A 703 -5.78 -11.72 4.49
CA PRO A 703 -4.47 -12.16 4.02
C PRO A 703 -4.39 -12.28 2.49
N THR A 704 -5.46 -12.71 1.83
CA THR A 704 -5.56 -12.79 0.37
C THR A 704 -5.44 -11.41 -0.28
N ASP A 705 -6.14 -10.40 0.25
CA ASP A 705 -6.08 -9.03 -0.26
C ASP A 705 -4.66 -8.45 -0.13
N LYS A 706 -3.97 -8.78 0.97
CA LYS A 706 -2.57 -8.38 1.20
C LYS A 706 -1.62 -9.04 0.21
N ALA A 707 -1.81 -10.34 -0.08
CA ALA A 707 -1.02 -11.07 -1.06
C ALA A 707 -1.21 -10.50 -2.48
N LEU A 708 -2.44 -10.16 -2.86
CA LEU A 708 -2.73 -9.49 -4.14
C LEU A 708 -2.09 -8.10 -4.18
N ALA A 709 -2.30 -7.27 -3.16
CA ALA A 709 -1.72 -5.93 -3.10
C ALA A 709 -0.19 -5.96 -3.16
N PHE A 710 0.44 -6.97 -2.55
CA PHE A 710 1.89 -7.21 -2.66
C PHE A 710 2.30 -7.55 -4.11
N GLY A 711 1.59 -8.48 -4.76
CA GLY A 711 1.84 -8.86 -6.16
C GLY A 711 1.77 -7.66 -7.11
N TYR A 712 0.73 -6.84 -6.99
CA TYR A 712 0.59 -5.60 -7.74
C TYR A 712 1.72 -4.62 -7.41
N THR A 713 1.87 -4.22 -6.14
CA THR A 713 2.76 -3.11 -5.75
C THR A 713 4.23 -3.44 -6.03
N PHE A 714 4.68 -4.64 -5.67
CA PHE A 714 6.10 -4.96 -5.61
C PHE A 714 6.58 -5.89 -6.72
N LEU A 715 5.72 -6.71 -7.31
CA LEU A 715 6.15 -7.68 -8.33
C LEU A 715 5.68 -7.30 -9.75
N GLY A 716 4.66 -6.45 -9.87
CA GLY A 716 4.00 -6.19 -11.15
C GLY A 716 3.32 -7.42 -11.74
N VAL A 717 2.89 -8.35 -10.89
CA VAL A 717 2.24 -9.61 -11.28
C VAL A 717 0.80 -9.65 -10.78
N ARG A 718 -0.10 -10.26 -11.57
CA ARG A 718 -1.52 -10.37 -11.25
C ARG A 718 -1.82 -11.77 -10.71
N LEU A 719 -2.04 -11.87 -9.40
CA LEU A 719 -2.28 -13.16 -8.73
C LEU A 719 -3.76 -13.53 -8.64
N ASP A 720 -4.66 -12.69 -9.15
CA ASP A 720 -6.11 -12.83 -8.96
C ASP A 720 -6.66 -14.17 -9.45
N CYS A 721 -6.23 -14.64 -10.63
CA CYS A 721 -6.65 -15.93 -11.16
C CYS A 721 -6.16 -17.10 -10.31
N ALA A 722 -4.96 -16.97 -9.71
CA ALA A 722 -4.35 -18.00 -8.87
C ALA A 722 -5.15 -18.27 -7.59
N GLN A 723 -6.06 -17.38 -7.17
CA GLN A 723 -6.92 -17.61 -6.01
C GLN A 723 -7.84 -18.83 -6.17
N CYS A 724 -8.29 -19.08 -7.40
CA CYS A 724 -9.36 -20.04 -7.68
C CYS A 724 -8.91 -21.23 -8.52
N HIS A 725 -7.92 -21.04 -9.39
CA HIS A 725 -7.38 -22.06 -10.29
C HIS A 725 -5.93 -21.71 -10.67
N LYS A 726 -5.22 -22.55 -11.43
CA LYS A 726 -3.90 -22.16 -11.94
C LYS A 726 -4.01 -20.92 -12.85
N HIS A 727 -3.11 -19.96 -12.68
CA HIS A 727 -2.99 -18.82 -13.59
C HIS A 727 -2.89 -19.27 -15.07
N PRO A 728 -3.70 -18.73 -15.99
CA PRO A 728 -3.73 -19.17 -17.39
C PRO A 728 -2.44 -18.86 -18.17
N TYR A 729 -1.74 -17.80 -17.77
CA TYR A 729 -0.62 -17.21 -18.49
C TYR A 729 0.68 -17.22 -17.68
N ASP A 730 0.67 -17.86 -16.51
CA ASP A 730 1.82 -17.91 -15.61
C ASP A 730 1.90 -19.27 -14.91
N GLN A 731 3.00 -19.53 -14.22
CA GLN A 731 3.27 -20.79 -13.53
C GLN A 731 2.56 -20.92 -12.17
N TRP A 732 1.91 -19.85 -11.69
CA TRP A 732 1.32 -19.81 -10.36
C TRP A 732 0.08 -20.72 -10.23
N SER A 733 0.19 -21.76 -9.41
CA SER A 733 -0.95 -22.62 -9.07
C SER A 733 -1.80 -22.04 -7.94
N LYS A 734 -3.00 -22.61 -7.73
CA LYS A 734 -3.83 -22.29 -6.55
C LYS A 734 -3.10 -22.55 -5.25
N ARG A 735 -2.34 -23.65 -5.20
CA ARG A 735 -1.58 -24.03 -4.02
C ARG A 735 -0.44 -23.06 -3.74
N ASP A 736 0.23 -22.55 -4.78
CA ASP A 736 1.28 -21.53 -4.61
C ASP A 736 0.70 -20.24 -4.04
N PHE A 737 -0.47 -19.80 -4.53
CA PHE A 737 -1.15 -18.63 -3.98
C PHE A 737 -1.56 -18.82 -2.51
N GLU A 738 -2.11 -19.98 -2.16
CA GLU A 738 -2.46 -20.31 -0.77
C GLU A 738 -1.23 -20.28 0.14
N LEU A 739 -0.14 -20.95 -0.25
CA LEU A 739 1.11 -20.96 0.50
C LEU A 739 1.79 -19.59 0.57
N PHE A 740 1.65 -18.77 -0.46
CA PHE A 740 2.15 -17.40 -0.46
C PHE A 740 1.31 -16.49 0.45
N THR A 741 0.01 -16.75 0.56
CA THR A 741 -0.89 -16.01 1.45
C THR A 741 -0.53 -16.19 2.92
N GLU A 742 0.08 -17.32 3.29
CA GLU A 742 0.50 -17.62 4.67
C GLU A 742 1.49 -16.60 5.23
N PHE A 743 2.29 -15.92 4.40
CA PHE A 743 3.16 -14.83 4.87
C PHE A 743 2.39 -13.64 5.48
N PHE A 744 1.11 -13.47 5.14
CA PHE A 744 0.31 -12.32 5.52
C PHE A 744 -0.68 -12.60 6.67
N THR A 745 -0.83 -13.87 7.08
CA THR A 745 -1.84 -14.30 8.06
C THR A 745 -1.58 -13.78 9.47
N ARG A 746 -0.30 -13.63 9.84
CA ARG A 746 0.15 -13.14 11.15
C ARG A 746 0.22 -11.61 11.24
N ILE A 747 0.04 -10.88 10.14
CA ILE A 747 0.02 -9.41 10.16
C ILE A 747 -1.35 -8.94 10.66
N LYS A 748 -1.42 -8.42 11.88
CA LYS A 748 -2.67 -7.94 12.48
C LYS A 748 -2.68 -6.42 12.63
N LYS A 749 -3.87 -5.84 12.47
CA LYS A 749 -4.18 -4.44 12.83
C LYS A 749 -5.07 -4.50 14.07
N GLY A 750 -4.65 -3.90 15.18
CA GLY A 750 -5.42 -3.96 16.43
C GLY A 750 -4.59 -3.57 17.64
N VAL A 751 -4.81 -4.28 18.74
CA VAL A 751 -4.06 -4.10 20.00
C VAL A 751 -3.28 -5.38 20.23
N ALA A 752 -1.95 -5.28 20.31
CA ALA A 752 -1.12 -6.45 20.58
C ALA A 752 -1.45 -7.03 21.97
N PRO A 753 -1.23 -8.33 22.20
CA PRO A 753 -1.58 -8.97 23.48
C PRO A 753 -0.95 -8.34 24.73
N ASP A 754 0.28 -7.83 24.66
CA ASP A 754 0.94 -7.06 25.73
C ASP A 754 0.22 -5.75 26.02
N ALA A 755 -0.22 -5.06 24.97
CA ALA A 755 -0.85 -3.76 25.07
C ALA A 755 -2.28 -3.77 25.62
N LYS A 756 -2.96 -4.92 25.65
CA LYS A 756 -4.40 -5.00 26.00
C LYS A 756 -4.74 -4.38 27.37
N PRO A 757 -4.05 -4.71 28.47
CA PRO A 757 -4.40 -4.17 29.78
C PRO A 757 -4.25 -2.65 29.84
N LEU A 758 -3.12 -2.12 29.37
CA LEU A 758 -2.88 -0.68 29.33
C LEU A 758 -3.85 0.04 28.37
N HIS A 759 -4.11 -0.53 27.20
CA HIS A 759 -5.09 -0.01 26.26
C HIS A 759 -6.47 0.12 26.93
N GLU A 760 -6.98 -0.94 27.58
CA GLU A 760 -8.26 -0.94 28.30
C GLU A 760 -8.31 0.08 29.44
N ALA A 761 -7.27 0.12 30.29
CA ALA A 761 -7.16 1.10 31.38
C ALA A 761 -7.21 2.55 30.86
N MET A 762 -6.55 2.83 29.73
CA MET A 762 -6.58 4.14 29.11
C MET A 762 -7.94 4.52 28.53
N GLN A 763 -8.72 3.56 28.02
CA GLN A 763 -10.09 3.83 27.60
C GLN A 763 -10.94 4.36 28.77
N HIS A 764 -10.74 3.81 29.97
CA HIS A 764 -11.39 4.26 31.19
C HIS A 764 -10.88 5.63 31.66
N MET A 765 -9.56 5.85 31.68
CA MET A 765 -8.95 7.15 32.04
C MET A 765 -9.43 8.32 31.18
N LEU A 766 -9.68 8.07 29.89
CA LEU A 766 -10.11 9.13 28.97
C LEU A 766 -11.62 9.43 29.07
N GLY A 767 -12.39 8.60 29.78
CA GLY A 767 -13.82 8.85 30.01
C GLY A 767 -14.65 8.78 28.74
N VAL A 768 -14.16 8.07 27.73
CA VAL A 768 -14.89 7.85 26.49
C VAL A 768 -15.90 6.73 26.77
N PRO A 769 -17.21 6.98 26.73
CA PRO A 769 -18.17 6.00 27.23
C PRO A 769 -18.12 4.72 26.40
N VAL A 770 -17.85 3.60 27.07
CA VAL A 770 -17.87 2.26 26.48
C VAL A 770 -19.25 1.97 25.84
N LYS A 771 -20.32 2.55 26.37
CA LYS A 771 -21.71 2.46 25.88
C LYS A 771 -22.19 3.68 25.05
N LEU A 772 -21.32 4.41 24.35
CA LEU A 772 -21.81 5.34 23.30
C LEU A 772 -22.55 4.54 22.24
N ASN A 773 -23.68 5.08 21.74
CA ASN A 773 -24.59 4.39 20.81
C ASN A 773 -23.96 3.98 19.46
N THR A 774 -22.70 4.31 19.17
CA THR A 774 -21.91 3.70 18.07
C THR A 774 -20.40 3.73 18.36
N ALA A 775 -19.65 2.79 17.79
CA ALA A 775 -18.18 2.78 17.81
C ALA A 775 -17.54 4.00 17.10
N ALA A 776 -18.29 4.74 16.28
CA ALA A 776 -17.81 5.94 15.60
C ALA A 776 -17.65 7.14 16.56
N LEU A 777 -18.61 7.36 17.47
CA LEU A 777 -18.55 8.45 18.45
C LEU A 777 -17.40 8.26 19.47
N ARG A 778 -17.11 7.00 19.84
CA ARG A 778 -15.93 6.68 20.67
C ARG A 778 -14.63 7.08 19.96
N ARG A 779 -14.49 6.69 18.69
CA ARG A 779 -13.32 7.04 17.87
C ARG A 779 -13.16 8.55 17.74
N GLN A 780 -14.23 9.29 17.46
CA GLN A 780 -14.16 10.76 17.37
C GLN A 780 -13.69 11.42 18.68
N SER A 781 -14.10 10.88 19.83
CA SER A 781 -13.68 11.39 21.14
C SER A 781 -12.18 11.19 21.38
N TYR A 782 -11.65 9.99 21.11
CA TYR A 782 -10.21 9.74 21.20
C TYR A 782 -9.43 10.67 20.28
N LEU A 783 -9.87 10.79 19.03
CA LEU A 783 -9.15 11.58 18.05
C LEU A 783 -9.11 13.08 18.38
N ARG A 784 -10.17 13.63 18.97
CA ARG A 784 -10.15 15.00 19.49
C ARG A 784 -9.14 15.16 20.64
N ILE A 785 -9.02 14.15 21.51
CA ILE A 785 -8.03 14.15 22.60
C ILE A 785 -6.61 14.06 22.01
N ALA A 786 -6.40 13.24 20.98
CA ALA A 786 -5.12 13.12 20.30
C ALA A 786 -4.71 14.41 19.59
N ALA A 787 -5.68 15.12 18.98
CA ALA A 787 -5.47 16.44 18.39
C ALA A 787 -4.97 17.47 19.43
N GLU A 788 -5.32 17.32 20.71
CA GLU A 788 -4.78 18.15 21.81
C GLU A 788 -3.33 17.75 22.21
N GLY A 789 -2.72 16.77 21.53
CA GLY A 789 -1.38 16.25 21.79
C GLY A 789 -1.31 15.22 22.92
N ARG A 790 -2.47 14.72 23.37
CA ARG A 790 -2.55 13.80 24.51
C ARG A 790 -2.59 12.35 24.07
N ALA A 791 -1.93 11.49 24.84
CA ALA A 791 -1.90 10.05 24.57
C ALA A 791 -3.31 9.46 24.54
N ILE A 792 -3.61 8.70 23.48
CA ILE A 792 -4.83 7.89 23.36
C ILE A 792 -4.46 6.44 23.09
N PRO A 793 -5.33 5.47 23.38
CA PRO A 793 -5.05 4.07 23.12
C PRO A 793 -5.09 3.79 21.60
N TRP A 794 -3.98 4.04 20.91
CA TRP A 794 -3.84 3.82 19.47
C TRP A 794 -3.74 2.33 19.17
N ASN A 795 -4.49 1.87 18.15
CA ASN A 795 -4.19 0.59 17.54
C ASN A 795 -2.79 0.62 16.90
N GLU A 796 -2.24 -0.55 16.64
CA GLU A 796 -0.95 -0.81 15.98
C GLU A 796 -1.09 -1.88 14.88
N VAL A 797 -0.08 -1.95 14.01
CA VAL A 797 0.20 -3.15 13.22
C VAL A 797 1.23 -3.98 13.98
N TYR A 798 0.86 -5.20 14.34
CA TYR A 798 1.73 -6.14 15.05
C TYR A 798 1.74 -7.49 14.36
N ILE A 799 2.78 -8.26 14.66
CA ILE A 799 2.89 -9.65 14.21
C ILE A 799 2.41 -10.58 15.32
N GLU A 800 1.39 -11.37 15.02
CA GLU A 800 0.94 -12.43 15.91
C GLU A 800 2.03 -13.53 16.00
N PRO A 801 2.43 -13.96 17.21
CA PRO A 801 3.41 -15.03 17.36
C PRO A 801 2.93 -16.35 16.73
N ALA A 802 3.86 -17.13 16.17
CA ALA A 802 3.53 -18.47 15.70
C ALA A 802 3.25 -19.40 16.90
N THR A 803 2.15 -20.17 16.83
CA THR A 803 1.75 -21.13 17.87
C THR A 803 2.10 -22.58 17.50
N SER A 804 2.36 -22.84 16.22
CA SER A 804 2.77 -24.13 15.66
C SER A 804 3.64 -23.92 14.42
N GLU A 805 4.20 -25.01 13.89
CA GLU A 805 4.82 -25.02 12.56
C GLU A 805 3.83 -24.43 11.53
N HIS A 806 4.33 -23.58 10.63
CA HIS A 806 3.50 -22.85 9.70
C HIS A 806 4.22 -22.68 8.37
N ARG A 807 3.83 -23.48 7.37
CA ARG A 807 4.54 -23.58 6.09
C ARG A 807 4.00 -22.58 5.08
N ALA A 808 4.90 -21.84 4.44
CA ALA A 808 4.63 -20.90 3.36
C ALA A 808 5.57 -21.15 2.18
N ARG A 809 5.29 -20.57 1.03
CA ARG A 809 6.13 -20.72 -0.18
C ARG A 809 6.30 -19.38 -0.88
N LEU A 810 7.56 -19.02 -1.16
CA LEU A 810 7.88 -17.88 -2.01
C LEU A 810 7.44 -18.17 -3.45
N LEU A 811 6.95 -17.18 -4.19
CA LEU A 811 6.55 -17.39 -5.57
C LEU A 811 7.77 -17.83 -6.40
N GLY A 812 7.70 -19.02 -6.99
CA GLY A 812 8.81 -19.63 -7.75
C GLY A 812 10.00 -20.05 -6.90
N GLY A 813 9.85 -20.08 -5.57
CA GLY A 813 10.91 -20.42 -4.61
C GLY A 813 10.57 -21.61 -3.72
N SER A 814 11.41 -21.84 -2.71
CA SER A 814 11.27 -22.95 -1.77
C SER A 814 10.18 -22.71 -0.72
N GLU A 815 9.70 -23.80 -0.13
CA GLU A 815 8.89 -23.73 1.08
C GLU A 815 9.73 -23.34 2.29
N LEU A 816 9.16 -22.52 3.16
CA LEU A 816 9.75 -22.03 4.40
C LEU A 816 8.81 -22.34 5.56
N ASP A 817 9.37 -22.58 6.74
CA ASP A 817 8.62 -22.62 7.98
C ASP A 817 8.66 -21.22 8.64
N LEU A 818 7.54 -20.51 8.58
CA LEU A 818 7.39 -19.16 9.11
C LEU A 818 7.42 -19.12 10.64
N SER A 819 7.30 -20.27 11.33
CA SER A 819 7.44 -20.31 12.79
C SER A 819 8.86 -20.00 13.27
N GLN A 820 9.84 -20.09 12.37
CA GLN A 820 11.25 -19.75 12.63
C GLN A 820 11.52 -18.23 12.61
N TYR A 821 10.58 -17.45 12.09
CA TYR A 821 10.70 -16.00 11.89
C TYR A 821 9.78 -15.23 12.84
N ASP A 822 10.32 -14.19 13.48
CA ASP A 822 9.51 -13.26 14.29
C ASP A 822 8.50 -12.55 13.41
N ASP A 823 8.99 -11.96 12.33
CA ASP A 823 8.19 -11.28 11.33
C ASP A 823 8.23 -12.08 10.02
N PRO A 824 7.10 -12.66 9.56
CA PRO A 824 7.08 -13.44 8.33
C PRO A 824 7.41 -12.59 7.09
N ARG A 825 7.41 -11.26 7.19
CA ARG A 825 7.72 -10.37 6.06
C ARG A 825 9.23 -10.19 5.83
N GLU A 826 10.07 -10.52 6.81
CA GLU A 826 11.53 -10.45 6.65
C GLU A 826 12.06 -11.36 5.53
N PRO A 827 11.72 -12.67 5.49
CA PRO A 827 12.13 -13.52 4.37
C PRO A 827 11.51 -13.08 3.04
N LEU A 828 10.31 -12.50 3.03
CA LEU A 828 9.75 -11.88 1.81
C LEU A 828 10.60 -10.71 1.31
N MET A 829 11.00 -9.80 2.19
CA MET A 829 11.82 -8.64 1.82
C MET A 829 13.19 -9.09 1.30
N GLN A 830 13.81 -10.07 1.96
CA GLN A 830 15.09 -10.63 1.50
C GLN A 830 14.97 -11.29 0.13
N TRP A 831 13.87 -12.01 -0.11
CA TRP A 831 13.57 -12.61 -1.40
C TRP A 831 13.38 -11.55 -2.50
N LEU A 832 12.65 -10.45 -2.25
CA LEU A 832 12.48 -9.37 -3.23
C LEU A 832 13.81 -8.80 -3.75
N LEU A 833 14.86 -8.78 -2.92
CA LEU A 833 16.17 -8.24 -3.29
C LEU A 833 17.10 -9.27 -3.94
N LYS A 834 16.81 -10.57 -3.80
CA LYS A 834 17.70 -11.67 -4.22
C LYS A 834 17.00 -12.74 -5.06
N GLU A 835 15.80 -12.46 -5.54
CA GLU A 835 15.04 -13.39 -6.35
C GLU A 835 15.73 -13.68 -7.70
N PRO A 836 15.60 -14.89 -8.25
CA PRO A 836 16.26 -15.27 -9.49
C PRO A 836 15.77 -14.49 -10.72
N ASN A 837 14.53 -13.96 -10.69
CA ASN A 837 13.93 -13.28 -11.84
C ASN A 837 13.82 -11.75 -11.67
N HIS A 838 14.23 -11.18 -10.53
CA HIS A 838 14.21 -9.74 -10.25
C HIS A 838 12.89 -9.01 -10.62
N TYR A 839 11.72 -9.65 -10.48
CA TYR A 839 10.39 -9.00 -10.60
C TYR A 839 10.29 -7.66 -9.85
N PHE A 840 10.89 -7.54 -8.66
CA PHE A 840 10.90 -6.31 -7.88
C PHE A 840 11.51 -5.12 -8.63
N ALA A 841 12.72 -5.30 -9.15
CA ALA A 841 13.40 -4.29 -9.93
C ALA A 841 12.77 -4.12 -11.32
N LYS A 842 12.45 -5.23 -12.00
CA LYS A 842 11.84 -5.23 -13.34
C LYS A 842 10.52 -4.49 -13.38
N SER A 843 9.63 -4.74 -12.41
CA SER A 843 8.32 -4.11 -12.36
C SER A 843 8.44 -2.60 -12.17
N PHE A 844 9.34 -2.14 -11.29
CA PHE A 844 9.58 -0.72 -11.08
C PHE A 844 10.20 -0.08 -12.32
N VAL A 845 11.26 -0.66 -12.88
CA VAL A 845 11.90 -0.18 -14.12
C VAL A 845 10.90 -0.09 -15.26
N ASN A 846 10.07 -1.12 -15.45
CA ASN A 846 9.07 -1.17 -16.51
C ASN A 846 7.99 -0.11 -16.33
N ARG A 847 7.55 0.19 -15.10
CA ARG A 847 6.61 1.29 -14.80
C ARG A 847 7.21 2.66 -15.08
N ILE A 848 8.46 2.88 -14.69
CA ILE A 848 9.16 4.14 -14.98
C ILE A 848 9.32 4.30 -16.49
N TRP A 849 9.70 3.24 -17.21
CA TRP A 849 9.76 3.23 -18.67
C TRP A 849 8.39 3.55 -19.30
N ALA A 850 7.33 2.85 -18.90
CA ALA A 850 5.97 3.07 -19.40
C ALA A 850 5.49 4.51 -19.15
N ASN A 851 5.89 5.13 -18.04
CA ASN A 851 5.60 6.53 -17.77
C ASN A 851 6.17 7.45 -18.86
N TYR A 852 7.39 7.18 -19.36
CA TYR A 852 8.06 7.98 -20.41
C TYR A 852 7.63 7.63 -21.84
N PHE A 853 7.26 6.37 -22.11
CA PHE A 853 6.99 5.90 -23.47
C PHE A 853 5.50 5.59 -23.74
N HIS A 854 4.63 5.76 -22.75
CA HIS A 854 3.21 5.35 -22.75
C HIS A 854 2.97 3.85 -22.70
N VAL A 855 3.90 3.09 -23.28
CA VAL A 855 3.90 1.64 -23.38
C VAL A 855 5.10 1.10 -22.61
N GLY A 856 4.88 0.07 -21.79
CA GLY A 856 5.98 -0.61 -21.11
C GLY A 856 6.84 -1.42 -22.08
N ILE A 857 8.04 -1.81 -21.64
CA ILE A 857 8.80 -2.87 -22.33
C ILE A 857 7.99 -4.17 -22.24
N ILE A 858 7.33 -4.39 -21.10
CA ILE A 858 6.21 -5.30 -20.93
C ILE A 858 4.96 -4.43 -20.79
N ASP A 859 3.95 -4.66 -21.62
CA ASP A 859 2.71 -3.89 -21.61
C ASP A 859 1.51 -4.84 -21.51
N PRO A 860 0.54 -4.63 -20.60
CA PRO A 860 0.48 -3.59 -19.57
C PRO A 860 1.64 -3.62 -18.55
N PRO A 861 1.99 -2.48 -17.92
CA PRO A 861 3.18 -2.37 -17.08
C PRO A 861 3.15 -3.19 -15.78
N ASP A 862 1.96 -3.65 -15.37
CA ASP A 862 1.67 -4.46 -14.18
C ASP A 862 1.16 -5.87 -14.52
N ASP A 863 1.51 -6.38 -15.70
CA ASP A 863 1.17 -7.73 -16.15
C ASP A 863 2.42 -8.52 -16.57
N LEU A 864 3.40 -8.58 -15.67
CA LEU A 864 4.61 -9.38 -15.84
C LEU A 864 4.25 -10.86 -15.66
N ASN A 865 4.12 -11.58 -16.78
CA ASN A 865 3.87 -13.01 -16.79
C ASN A 865 4.62 -13.70 -17.94
N LEU A 866 4.77 -15.02 -17.88
CA LEU A 866 5.56 -15.79 -18.85
C LEU A 866 4.98 -15.76 -20.27
N ALA A 867 3.67 -15.52 -20.44
CA ALA A 867 3.01 -15.37 -21.73
C ALA A 867 2.98 -13.92 -22.26
N ASN A 868 3.38 -12.94 -21.45
CA ASN A 868 3.54 -11.53 -21.82
C ASN A 868 5.03 -11.11 -21.72
N PRO A 869 5.89 -11.65 -22.59
CA PRO A 869 7.32 -11.35 -22.56
C PRO A 869 7.61 -9.89 -22.97
N PRO A 870 8.78 -9.35 -22.56
CA PRO A 870 9.21 -8.01 -22.94
C PRO A 870 9.42 -7.89 -24.46
N SER A 871 8.96 -6.78 -25.06
CA SER A 871 9.23 -6.46 -26.48
C SER A 871 10.73 -6.40 -26.80
N ASN A 872 11.53 -6.00 -25.80
CA ASN A 872 12.98 -5.99 -25.84
C ASN A 872 13.56 -6.49 -24.51
N LYS A 873 13.82 -7.80 -24.43
CA LYS A 873 14.36 -8.46 -23.23
C LYS A 873 15.69 -7.86 -22.78
N ALA A 874 16.62 -7.67 -23.72
CA ALA A 874 17.97 -7.20 -23.41
C ALA A 874 17.97 -5.76 -22.86
N LEU A 875 17.09 -4.89 -23.36
CA LEU A 875 16.88 -3.55 -22.82
C LEU A 875 16.36 -3.59 -21.37
N LEU A 876 15.35 -4.42 -21.09
CA LEU A 876 14.78 -4.53 -19.74
C LEU A 876 15.83 -5.06 -18.74
N GLU A 877 16.61 -6.07 -19.15
CA GLU A 877 17.68 -6.63 -18.32
C GLU A 877 18.78 -5.60 -18.03
N TYR A 878 19.26 -4.88 -19.04
CA TYR A 878 20.23 -3.79 -18.86
C TYR A 878 19.77 -2.74 -17.84
N LEU A 879 18.53 -2.26 -17.97
CA LEU A 879 17.98 -1.27 -17.05
C LEU A 879 17.76 -1.82 -15.64
N THR A 880 17.33 -3.07 -15.53
CA THR A 880 17.10 -3.77 -14.25
C THR A 880 18.42 -3.94 -13.49
N ASP A 881 19.43 -4.48 -14.16
CA ASP A 881 20.74 -4.72 -13.56
C ASP A 881 21.41 -3.40 -13.17
N GLY A 882 21.34 -2.40 -14.04
CA GLY A 882 21.84 -1.06 -13.73
C GLY A 882 21.11 -0.43 -12.55
N PHE A 883 19.80 -0.60 -12.43
CA PHE A 883 19.02 -0.07 -11.30
C PHE A 883 19.44 -0.71 -9.98
N ILE A 884 19.63 -2.05 -9.96
CA ILE A 884 20.12 -2.78 -8.79
C ILE A 884 21.54 -2.33 -8.43
N GLN A 885 22.46 -2.24 -9.41
CA GLN A 885 23.86 -1.87 -9.19
C GLN A 885 24.02 -0.44 -8.66
N ASN A 886 23.10 0.46 -9.00
CA ASN A 886 23.08 1.84 -8.50
C ASN A 886 22.25 1.99 -7.22
N GLY A 887 21.98 0.90 -6.48
CA GLY A 887 21.29 0.96 -5.19
C GLY A 887 19.84 1.40 -5.31
N TYR A 888 19.15 1.00 -6.38
CA TYR A 888 17.76 1.32 -6.65
C TYR A 888 17.49 2.84 -6.72
N ASP A 889 18.46 3.62 -7.21
CA ASP A 889 18.40 5.07 -7.37
C ASP A 889 17.43 5.49 -8.49
N MET A 890 16.33 6.15 -8.11
CA MET A 890 15.31 6.63 -9.06
C MET A 890 15.86 7.74 -9.98
N LYS A 891 16.65 8.69 -9.44
CA LYS A 891 17.25 9.77 -10.24
C LYS A 891 18.22 9.19 -11.28
N TRP A 892 18.99 8.16 -10.94
CA TRP A 892 19.81 7.44 -11.90
C TRP A 892 18.96 6.86 -13.05
N LEU A 893 17.84 6.20 -12.74
CA LEU A 893 16.97 5.60 -13.75
C LEU A 893 16.34 6.65 -14.67
N HIS A 894 15.79 7.73 -14.10
CA HIS A 894 15.23 8.86 -14.87
C HIS A 894 16.27 9.49 -15.79
N ARG A 895 17.48 9.75 -15.30
CA ARG A 895 18.59 10.29 -16.08
C ARG A 895 19.00 9.37 -17.21
N THR A 896 19.14 8.07 -16.91
CA THR A 896 19.58 7.06 -17.89
C THR A 896 18.60 6.97 -19.05
N ILE A 897 17.29 6.96 -18.77
CA ILE A 897 16.25 6.93 -19.81
C ILE A 897 16.25 8.24 -20.62
N THR A 898 16.18 9.40 -19.96
CA THR A 898 15.98 10.69 -20.65
C THR A 898 17.20 11.18 -21.43
N THR A 899 18.39 10.68 -21.11
CA THR A 899 19.62 10.97 -21.86
C THR A 899 19.70 10.20 -23.19
N SER A 900 18.94 9.11 -23.34
CA SER A 900 18.97 8.28 -24.57
C SER A 900 18.42 9.01 -25.79
N HIS A 901 18.99 8.72 -26.97
CA HIS A 901 18.38 9.14 -28.24
C HIS A 901 16.99 8.54 -28.42
N THR A 902 16.73 7.33 -27.93
CA THR A 902 15.41 6.68 -27.91
C THR A 902 14.34 7.57 -27.28
N TYR A 903 14.60 8.14 -26.10
CA TYR A 903 13.67 9.08 -25.46
C TYR A 903 13.55 10.39 -26.24
N GLN A 904 14.64 10.84 -26.86
CA GLN A 904 14.74 12.12 -27.56
C GLN A 904 14.30 12.06 -29.03
N ARG A 905 13.65 10.98 -29.48
CA ARG A 905 13.11 10.90 -30.84
C ARG A 905 11.93 11.85 -31.04
N SER A 906 11.78 12.38 -32.24
CA SER A 906 10.57 13.12 -32.64
C SER A 906 9.36 12.20 -32.62
N TRP A 907 8.19 12.75 -32.35
CA TRP A 907 6.92 12.04 -32.47
C TRP A 907 6.47 11.85 -33.92
N ARG A 908 7.09 12.58 -34.86
CA ARG A 908 6.76 12.49 -36.29
C ARG A 908 7.29 11.18 -36.85
N PRO A 909 6.43 10.28 -37.33
CA PRO A 909 6.88 9.02 -37.90
C PRO A 909 7.46 9.23 -39.31
N ASN A 910 8.37 8.36 -39.71
CA ASN A 910 8.80 8.15 -41.10
C ASN A 910 8.05 6.95 -41.70
N ASP A 911 8.32 6.62 -42.97
CA ASP A 911 7.56 5.59 -43.69
C ASP A 911 7.69 4.18 -43.13
N THR A 912 8.78 3.86 -42.44
CA THR A 912 9.01 2.51 -41.89
C THR A 912 8.44 2.32 -40.49
N ASN A 913 8.10 3.40 -39.79
CA ASN A 913 7.73 3.34 -38.37
C ASN A 913 6.31 3.84 -38.04
N ARG A 914 5.50 4.21 -39.04
CA ARG A 914 4.13 4.74 -38.84
C ARG A 914 3.21 3.84 -38.02
N THR A 915 3.40 2.53 -38.09
CA THR A 915 2.57 1.54 -37.40
C THR A 915 3.23 0.98 -36.14
N ASP A 916 4.46 1.39 -35.83
CA ASP A 916 5.16 0.92 -34.64
C ASP A 916 4.69 1.68 -33.41
N ILE A 917 4.12 0.96 -32.44
CA ILE A 917 3.66 1.52 -31.18
C ILE A 917 4.31 0.85 -29.97
N ARG A 918 5.27 -0.06 -30.18
CA ARG A 918 5.80 -0.94 -29.14
C ARG A 918 7.33 -1.04 -29.11
N ASN A 919 8.00 -0.75 -30.22
CA ASN A 919 9.44 -0.93 -30.37
C ASN A 919 10.26 0.37 -30.20
N PHE A 920 9.61 1.45 -29.76
CA PHE A 920 10.26 2.72 -29.37
C PHE A 920 11.00 3.42 -30.53
N SER A 921 10.54 3.25 -31.77
CA SER A 921 11.12 3.90 -32.95
C SER A 921 10.94 5.41 -33.00
N HIS A 922 9.93 5.93 -32.29
CA HIS A 922 9.59 7.34 -32.21
C HIS A 922 8.84 7.64 -30.90
N ALA A 923 8.68 8.91 -30.57
CA ALA A 923 7.91 9.29 -29.39
C ALA A 923 6.40 9.15 -29.66
N ILE A 924 5.70 8.44 -28.77
CA ILE A 924 4.24 8.33 -28.85
C ILE A 924 3.63 9.54 -28.13
N LEU A 925 2.68 10.21 -28.77
CA LEU A 925 1.93 11.32 -28.17
C LEU A 925 1.15 10.82 -26.95
N ARG A 926 1.39 11.44 -25.80
CA ARG A 926 0.80 11.04 -24.51
C ARG A 926 -0.10 12.12 -23.97
N ARG A 927 -1.26 11.77 -23.42
CA ARG A 927 -2.06 12.77 -22.70
C ARG A 927 -1.36 13.22 -21.42
N LEU A 928 -1.52 14.50 -21.10
CA LEU A 928 -1.08 15.01 -19.80
C LEU A 928 -1.89 14.33 -18.68
N PRO A 929 -1.23 13.83 -17.62
CA PRO A 929 -1.91 13.36 -16.42
C PRO A 929 -2.81 14.46 -15.84
N ALA A 930 -3.90 14.08 -15.16
CA ALA A 930 -4.89 15.01 -14.61
C ALA A 930 -4.29 16.21 -13.88
N GLU A 931 -3.33 15.95 -12.99
CA GLU A 931 -2.67 16.96 -12.21
C GLU A 931 -1.88 17.95 -13.08
N VAL A 932 -1.14 17.41 -14.05
CA VAL A 932 -0.29 18.17 -14.97
C VAL A 932 -1.14 18.98 -15.95
N ALA A 933 -2.26 18.44 -16.42
CA ALA A 933 -3.19 19.13 -17.30
C ALA A 933 -3.78 20.40 -16.66
N ILE A 934 -4.28 20.29 -15.42
CA ILE A 934 -4.87 21.43 -14.70
C ILE A 934 -3.81 22.46 -14.29
N ASP A 935 -2.64 21.99 -13.86
CA ASP A 935 -1.50 22.88 -13.60
C ASP A 935 -1.06 23.61 -14.88
N ALA A 936 -0.99 22.94 -16.02
CA ALA A 936 -0.61 23.53 -17.30
C ALA A 936 -1.60 24.61 -17.75
N ILE A 937 -2.91 24.40 -17.59
CA ILE A 937 -3.93 25.43 -17.87
C ILE A 937 -3.70 26.64 -16.96
N THR A 938 -3.50 26.40 -15.66
CA THR A 938 -3.30 27.47 -14.68
C THR A 938 -2.03 28.26 -14.94
N GLN A 939 -0.96 27.56 -15.34
CA GLN A 939 0.33 28.11 -15.70
C GLN A 939 0.26 28.96 -16.97
N ALA A 940 -0.40 28.46 -18.02
CA ALA A 940 -0.52 29.14 -19.30
C ALA A 940 -1.27 30.49 -19.20
N THR A 941 -2.26 30.59 -18.30
CA THR A 941 -3.04 31.82 -18.09
C THR A 941 -2.51 32.72 -16.96
N ALA A 942 -1.44 32.31 -16.26
CA ALA A 942 -0.86 33.08 -15.17
C ALA A 942 -0.12 34.34 -15.66
N ASN A 943 -0.20 35.42 -14.89
CA ASN A 943 0.65 36.60 -15.10
C ASN A 943 2.15 36.23 -14.94
N ASP A 944 3.03 37.11 -15.41
CA ASP A 944 4.47 36.84 -15.47
C ASP A 944 5.11 36.63 -14.10
N THR A 945 4.64 37.32 -13.08
CA THR A 945 5.16 37.20 -11.71
C THR A 945 4.80 35.84 -11.11
N THR A 946 3.57 35.38 -11.31
CA THR A 946 3.11 34.06 -10.88
C THR A 946 3.83 32.96 -11.67
N LEU A 947 3.97 33.14 -12.98
CA LEU A 947 4.64 32.18 -13.87
C LEU A 947 6.13 32.01 -13.53
N ALA A 948 6.86 33.10 -13.28
CA ALA A 948 8.27 33.06 -12.91
C ALA A 948 8.52 32.34 -11.56
N ASN A 949 7.52 32.30 -10.68
CA ASN A 949 7.60 31.61 -9.39
C ASN A 949 6.96 30.22 -9.39
N TRP A 950 6.39 29.79 -10.52
CA TRP A 950 5.58 28.57 -10.64
C TRP A 950 6.34 27.31 -10.23
N GLY A 951 7.57 27.14 -10.75
CA GLY A 951 8.43 26.00 -10.43
C GLY A 951 8.77 25.89 -8.94
N ARG A 952 8.85 27.02 -8.22
CA ARG A 952 9.21 27.06 -6.80
C ARG A 952 8.00 26.96 -5.86
N ASN A 953 6.78 27.23 -6.34
CA ASN A 953 5.56 27.23 -5.52
C ASN A 953 4.80 25.91 -5.60
N VAL A 954 5.45 24.79 -5.21
CA VAL A 954 4.86 23.45 -5.33
C VAL A 954 3.68 23.19 -4.39
N ALA A 955 3.61 23.90 -3.25
CA ALA A 955 2.62 23.65 -2.20
C ALA A 955 1.15 23.84 -2.66
N ASN A 956 0.91 24.71 -3.65
CA ASN A 956 -0.44 25.01 -4.14
C ASN A 956 -0.76 24.33 -5.47
N ARG A 957 0.13 23.45 -5.95
CA ARG A 957 0.01 22.81 -7.25
C ARG A 957 -0.82 21.54 -7.20
N LYS A 958 -1.51 21.25 -8.31
CA LYS A 958 -2.31 20.03 -8.47
C LYS A 958 -1.45 18.77 -8.47
N ILE A 959 -0.19 18.85 -8.93
CA ILE A 959 0.77 17.73 -8.85
C ILE A 959 1.05 17.25 -7.43
N GLY A 960 0.84 18.09 -6.41
CA GLY A 960 0.93 17.73 -4.99
C GLY A 960 -0.42 17.49 -4.31
N GLN A 961 -1.54 17.62 -5.04
CA GLN A 961 -2.87 17.54 -4.45
C GLN A 961 -3.22 16.09 -4.09
N HIS A 962 -3.32 15.86 -2.78
CA HIS A 962 -3.72 14.58 -2.21
C HIS A 962 -5.26 14.46 -2.12
N PRO A 963 -5.85 13.29 -2.44
CA PRO A 963 -7.27 13.05 -2.23
C PRO A 963 -7.65 13.22 -0.74
N LYS A 964 -8.68 14.04 -0.47
CA LYS A 964 -9.16 14.33 0.89
C LYS A 964 -10.33 13.43 1.35
N SER A 965 -10.85 12.54 0.51
CA SER A 965 -11.82 11.49 0.93
C SER A 965 -12.05 10.46 -0.18
N PHE A 966 -12.75 9.37 0.14
CA PHE A 966 -13.26 8.39 -0.84
C PHE A 966 -14.42 8.93 -1.69
N GLN A 967 -15.13 9.95 -1.21
CA GLN A 967 -16.27 10.51 -1.92
C GLN A 967 -15.78 11.38 -3.07
N THR A 968 -16.28 11.07 -4.27
CA THR A 968 -16.08 11.82 -5.53
C THR A 968 -16.29 13.33 -5.38
N ARG A 969 -17.14 13.77 -4.43
CA ARG A 969 -17.45 15.18 -4.15
C ARG A 969 -16.35 15.95 -3.41
N ALA A 970 -15.35 15.27 -2.85
CA ALA A 970 -14.23 15.89 -2.11
C ALA A 970 -12.92 15.95 -2.91
N ILE A 971 -12.89 15.33 -4.09
CA ILE A 971 -11.83 15.51 -5.07
C ILE A 971 -12.28 16.63 -5.99
N ASP A 972 -11.32 17.46 -6.38
CA ASP A 972 -11.53 18.48 -7.38
C ASP A 972 -12.17 17.87 -8.63
N PHE A 973 -13.31 18.41 -9.06
CA PHE A 973 -14.08 17.89 -10.18
C PHE A 973 -13.22 17.79 -11.45
N SER A 974 -12.34 18.77 -11.64
CA SER A 974 -11.36 18.80 -12.74
C SER A 974 -10.45 17.57 -12.71
N LEU A 975 -9.80 17.27 -11.58
CA LEU A 975 -8.89 16.13 -11.44
C LEU A 975 -9.57 14.78 -11.70
N LEU A 976 -10.84 14.63 -11.31
CA LEU A 976 -11.60 13.42 -11.56
C LEU A 976 -11.88 13.23 -13.06
N ILE A 977 -12.32 14.28 -13.76
CA ILE A 977 -12.62 14.23 -15.20
C ILE A 977 -11.39 13.82 -16.01
N PHE A 978 -10.21 14.32 -15.62
CA PHE A 978 -8.95 13.99 -16.28
C PHE A 978 -8.30 12.68 -15.79
N GLY A 979 -8.99 11.89 -14.94
CA GLY A 979 -8.59 10.51 -14.64
C GLY A 979 -7.61 10.34 -13.49
N LYS A 980 -7.57 11.27 -12.51
CA LYS A 980 -6.79 11.08 -11.28
C LYS A 980 -7.25 9.82 -10.53
N PRO A 981 -6.33 8.93 -10.13
CA PRO A 981 -6.69 7.72 -9.39
C PRO A 981 -7.24 8.07 -8.00
N LEU A 982 -8.26 7.30 -7.58
CA LEU A 982 -8.80 7.40 -6.22
C LEU A 982 -7.94 6.62 -5.22
N ARG A 983 -7.01 5.78 -5.70
CA ARG A 983 -6.16 4.89 -4.89
C ARG A 983 -6.99 3.85 -4.16
N THR A 984 -7.96 3.29 -4.88
CA THR A 984 -8.86 2.23 -4.42
C THR A 984 -8.23 0.86 -4.46
N THR A 985 -7.33 0.67 -5.42
CA THR A 985 -6.53 -0.54 -5.60
C THR A 985 -5.07 -0.13 -5.79
N ASN A 986 -4.15 -1.08 -5.74
CA ASN A 986 -2.73 -0.85 -6.05
C ASN A 986 -2.42 -1.12 -7.55
N CYS A 987 -3.45 -1.15 -8.41
CA CYS A 987 -3.33 -1.43 -9.85
C CYS A 987 -2.88 -0.20 -10.62
N ASP A 988 -1.95 -0.36 -11.57
CA ASP A 988 -1.54 0.73 -12.47
C ASP A 988 -2.71 1.18 -13.38
N CYS A 989 -3.68 0.29 -13.60
CA CYS A 989 -4.89 0.52 -14.37
C CYS A 989 -5.89 1.52 -13.77
N GLU A 990 -5.76 1.93 -12.50
CA GLU A 990 -6.70 2.88 -11.89
C GLU A 990 -6.57 4.29 -12.48
N ARG A 991 -5.36 4.68 -12.90
CA ARG A 991 -5.13 5.95 -13.57
C ARG A 991 -5.59 5.85 -15.02
N LYS A 992 -6.54 6.70 -15.41
CA LYS A 992 -7.12 6.69 -16.77
C LYS A 992 -6.48 7.75 -17.65
N GLY A 993 -5.94 7.33 -18.79
CA GLY A 993 -5.40 8.21 -19.82
C GLY A 993 -6.31 8.35 -21.06
N GLU A 994 -7.48 7.74 -21.05
CA GLU A 994 -8.36 7.68 -22.23
C GLU A 994 -9.12 9.01 -22.46
N PRO A 995 -9.38 9.38 -23.73
CA PRO A 995 -10.23 10.51 -24.05
C PRO A 995 -11.65 10.35 -23.52
N THR A 996 -12.22 11.41 -22.94
CA THR A 996 -13.65 11.44 -22.64
C THR A 996 -14.31 12.72 -23.17
N LEU A 997 -15.61 12.64 -23.48
CA LEU A 997 -16.39 13.81 -23.89
C LEU A 997 -16.41 14.89 -22.79
N LEU A 998 -16.42 14.47 -21.51
CA LEU A 998 -16.43 15.40 -20.38
C LEU A 998 -15.16 16.24 -20.30
N GLN A 999 -13.98 15.69 -20.62
CA GLN A 999 -12.74 16.46 -20.69
C GLN A 999 -12.83 17.55 -21.76
N SER A 1000 -13.33 17.21 -22.95
CA SER A 1000 -13.50 18.18 -24.05
C SER A 1000 -14.52 19.27 -23.73
N LEU A 1001 -15.59 18.94 -22.99
CA LEU A 1001 -16.56 19.93 -22.52
C LEU A 1001 -15.92 20.86 -21.48
N TYR A 1002 -15.18 20.29 -20.52
CA TYR A 1002 -14.53 21.06 -19.46
C TYR A 1002 -13.64 22.19 -20.02
N VAL A 1003 -12.75 21.87 -20.95
CA VAL A 1003 -11.82 22.86 -21.54
C VAL A 1003 -12.53 23.87 -22.46
N ARG A 1004 -13.77 23.64 -22.88
CA ARG A 1004 -14.48 24.56 -23.81
C ARG A 1004 -15.40 25.54 -23.11
N ASN A 1005 -16.16 25.07 -22.13
CA ASN A 1005 -17.30 25.82 -21.61
C ASN A 1005 -17.54 25.69 -20.11
N ASP A 1006 -16.68 25.00 -19.36
CA ASP A 1006 -16.81 24.96 -17.91
C ASP A 1006 -16.48 26.32 -17.30
N GLN A 1007 -17.28 26.76 -16.33
CA GLN A 1007 -17.14 28.07 -15.72
C GLN A 1007 -15.79 28.21 -14.98
N GLU A 1008 -15.28 27.15 -14.36
CA GLU A 1008 -13.98 27.18 -13.67
C GLU A 1008 -12.82 27.42 -14.64
N MET A 1009 -12.88 26.82 -15.83
CA MET A 1009 -11.92 27.06 -16.92
C MET A 1009 -12.01 28.52 -17.37
N LEU A 1010 -13.21 29.00 -17.69
CA LEU A 1010 -13.41 30.36 -18.19
C LEU A 1010 -12.98 31.41 -17.16
N ASP A 1011 -13.31 31.21 -15.88
CA ASP A 1011 -12.86 32.07 -14.78
C ASP A 1011 -11.32 32.07 -14.64
N THR A 1012 -10.68 30.95 -14.97
CA THR A 1012 -9.22 30.83 -15.00
C THR A 1012 -8.57 31.63 -16.13
N LEU A 1013 -9.25 31.80 -17.26
CA LEU A 1013 -8.81 32.67 -18.35
C LEU A 1013 -9.06 34.15 -18.02
N ASP A 1014 -10.21 34.46 -17.42
CA ASP A 1014 -10.71 35.82 -17.19
C ASP A 1014 -10.33 36.39 -15.81
N ARG A 1015 -9.44 35.73 -15.07
CA ARG A 1015 -9.01 36.17 -13.73
C ARG A 1015 -8.34 37.56 -13.78
N ASN A 1016 -8.68 38.43 -12.82
CA ASN A 1016 -8.18 39.82 -12.76
C ASN A 1016 -6.66 39.94 -12.54
N ASP A 1017 -6.03 38.88 -12.06
CA ASP A 1017 -4.58 38.75 -11.86
C ASP A 1017 -3.93 37.84 -12.92
N GLY A 1018 -4.62 37.53 -14.02
CA GLY A 1018 -4.14 36.67 -15.09
C GLY A 1018 -3.33 37.41 -16.13
N TRP A 1019 -2.81 36.66 -17.10
CA TRP A 1019 -2.01 37.23 -18.19
C TRP A 1019 -2.82 38.19 -19.07
N ILE A 1020 -4.10 37.88 -19.35
CA ILE A 1020 -4.97 38.76 -20.15
C ILE A 1020 -5.19 40.11 -19.43
N ALA A 1021 -5.46 40.10 -18.13
CA ALA A 1021 -5.60 41.33 -17.34
C ALA A 1021 -4.26 42.09 -17.17
N GLN A 1022 -3.12 41.39 -17.24
CA GLN A 1022 -1.81 42.04 -17.34
C GLN A 1022 -1.63 42.75 -18.69
N ILE A 1023 -1.94 42.08 -19.80
CA ILE A 1023 -1.91 42.66 -21.15
C ILE A 1023 -2.82 43.88 -21.22
N GLU A 1024 -4.05 43.81 -20.71
CA GLU A 1024 -4.99 44.94 -20.72
C GLU A 1024 -4.41 46.17 -20.00
N ARG A 1025 -3.77 45.97 -18.84
CA ARG A 1025 -3.11 47.05 -18.08
C ARG A 1025 -1.90 47.63 -18.83
N GLU A 1026 -1.05 46.77 -19.40
CA GLU A 1026 0.19 47.19 -20.08
C GLU A 1026 -0.05 47.77 -21.48
N SER A 1027 -1.13 47.35 -22.15
CA SER A 1027 -1.56 47.89 -23.45
C SER A 1027 -1.93 49.37 -23.38
N THR A 1028 -2.25 49.90 -22.19
CA THR A 1028 -2.53 51.33 -21.99
C THR A 1028 -1.29 52.23 -21.99
N THR A 1029 -0.07 51.66 -21.99
CA THR A 1029 1.21 52.40 -21.86
C THR A 1029 2.08 52.50 -23.15
N ALA A 1030 1.65 51.89 -24.27
CA ALA A 1030 2.28 51.82 -25.61
C ALA A 1030 3.52 50.91 -25.80
N ASP A 1031 3.69 50.40 -27.03
CA ASP A 1031 4.76 49.55 -27.62
C ASP A 1031 4.83 48.04 -27.29
N LEU A 1032 3.71 47.35 -27.05
CA LEU A 1032 3.68 45.88 -27.15
C LEU A 1032 3.49 45.47 -28.63
N LEU A 1033 4.52 44.86 -29.23
CA LEU A 1033 4.40 44.24 -30.55
C LEU A 1033 3.44 43.05 -30.43
N VAL A 1034 2.34 43.08 -31.19
CA VAL A 1034 1.33 42.00 -31.25
C VAL A 1034 2.00 40.64 -31.51
N ASP A 1035 3.06 40.62 -32.30
CA ASP A 1035 3.84 39.40 -32.57
C ASP A 1035 4.51 38.79 -31.36
N ASP A 1036 5.05 39.63 -30.47
CA ASP A 1036 5.71 39.17 -29.26
C ASP A 1036 4.68 38.59 -28.28
N LEU A 1037 3.48 39.18 -28.23
CA LEU A 1037 2.36 38.64 -27.48
C LEU A 1037 1.90 37.28 -28.05
N ILE A 1038 1.73 37.17 -29.37
CA ILE A 1038 1.36 35.90 -30.02
C ILE A 1038 2.44 34.84 -29.75
N ARG A 1039 3.73 35.18 -29.92
CA ARG A 1039 4.85 34.26 -29.62
C ARG A 1039 4.83 33.82 -28.16
N SER A 1040 4.64 34.75 -27.22
CA SER A 1040 4.51 34.44 -25.80
C SER A 1040 3.31 33.52 -25.52
N ALA A 1041 2.17 33.70 -26.19
CA ALA A 1041 1.00 32.83 -26.02
C ALA A 1041 1.30 31.38 -26.46
N TYR A 1042 1.95 31.21 -27.62
CA TYR A 1042 2.38 29.89 -28.11
C TYR A 1042 3.40 29.23 -27.18
N ILE A 1043 4.38 29.98 -26.67
CA ILE A 1043 5.39 29.40 -25.78
C ILE A 1043 4.77 29.03 -24.41
N ARG A 1044 3.87 29.84 -23.85
CA ARG A 1044 3.17 29.54 -22.58
C ARG A 1044 2.29 28.30 -22.63
N THR A 1045 1.73 27.99 -23.80
CA THR A 1045 0.76 26.90 -23.98
C THR A 1045 1.43 25.66 -24.58
N LEU A 1046 2.07 25.82 -25.72
CA LEU A 1046 2.62 24.75 -26.55
C LEU A 1046 4.14 24.60 -26.39
N SER A 1047 4.81 25.51 -25.67
CA SER A 1047 6.28 25.49 -25.44
C SER A 1047 7.12 25.60 -26.72
N ARG A 1048 6.52 26.06 -27.82
CA ARG A 1048 7.17 26.32 -29.10
C ARG A 1048 6.77 27.68 -29.65
N ARG A 1049 7.46 28.13 -30.70
CA ARG A 1049 7.06 29.32 -31.47
C ARG A 1049 5.95 28.99 -32.48
N PRO A 1050 5.10 29.96 -32.86
CA PRO A 1050 4.18 29.77 -33.97
C PRO A 1050 4.98 29.62 -35.27
N THR A 1051 4.45 28.82 -36.19
CA THR A 1051 4.88 28.84 -37.59
C THR A 1051 4.53 30.18 -38.24
N GLU A 1052 5.15 30.49 -39.38
CA GLU A 1052 4.85 31.75 -40.10
C GLU A 1052 3.37 31.86 -40.49
N SER A 1053 2.73 30.76 -40.91
CA SER A 1053 1.29 30.76 -41.22
C SER A 1053 0.45 31.03 -39.96
N GLU A 1054 0.75 30.33 -38.86
CA GLU A 1054 0.07 30.53 -37.58
C GLU A 1054 0.21 31.98 -37.08
N LEU A 1055 1.40 32.59 -37.21
CA LEU A 1055 1.65 33.97 -36.81
C LEU A 1055 0.83 34.96 -37.64
N VAL A 1056 0.75 34.77 -38.96
CA VAL A 1056 -0.05 35.62 -39.85
C VAL A 1056 -1.53 35.52 -39.51
N ASP A 1057 -2.06 34.31 -39.36
CA ASP A 1057 -3.48 34.07 -39.06
C ASP A 1057 -3.85 34.66 -37.67
N CYS A 1058 -2.99 34.45 -36.67
CA CYS A 1058 -3.21 34.97 -35.32
C CYS A 1058 -3.14 36.51 -35.30
N ARG A 1059 -2.18 37.11 -36.02
CA ARG A 1059 -2.07 38.56 -36.12
C ARG A 1059 -3.34 39.16 -36.72
N GLN A 1060 -3.79 38.61 -37.84
CA GLN A 1060 -5.02 39.07 -38.49
C GLN A 1060 -6.20 39.02 -37.51
N HIS A 1061 -6.36 37.91 -36.78
CA HIS A 1061 -7.43 37.78 -35.80
C HIS A 1061 -7.35 38.85 -34.69
N VAL A 1062 -6.17 39.03 -34.07
CA VAL A 1062 -5.98 40.00 -32.98
C VAL A 1062 -6.22 41.44 -33.46
N GLU A 1063 -5.84 41.77 -34.69
CA GLU A 1063 -6.08 43.08 -35.30
C GLU A 1063 -7.56 43.34 -35.64
N GLU A 1064 -8.33 42.29 -35.92
CA GLU A 1064 -9.78 42.37 -36.18
C GLU A 1064 -10.63 42.41 -34.88
N SER A 1065 -10.07 42.05 -33.73
CA SER A 1065 -10.74 42.05 -32.43
C SER A 1065 -10.97 43.48 -31.86
N PRO A 1066 -11.98 43.67 -30.98
CA PRO A 1066 -12.28 45.00 -30.41
C PRO A 1066 -11.12 45.62 -29.63
N THR A 1067 -10.34 44.80 -28.93
CA THR A 1067 -9.09 45.18 -28.25
C THR A 1067 -8.04 44.08 -28.42
N ILE A 1068 -6.75 44.43 -28.24
CA ILE A 1068 -5.66 43.43 -28.23
C ILE A 1068 -5.91 42.38 -27.14
N ALA A 1069 -6.41 42.79 -25.97
CA ALA A 1069 -6.72 41.87 -24.88
C ALA A 1069 -7.82 40.86 -25.28
N ASP A 1070 -8.87 41.31 -25.98
CA ASP A 1070 -9.93 40.42 -26.49
C ASP A 1070 -9.38 39.41 -27.50
N GLY A 1071 -8.57 39.86 -28.46
CA GLY A 1071 -7.95 38.97 -29.45
C GLY A 1071 -6.98 37.96 -28.83
N MET A 1072 -6.19 38.40 -27.84
CA MET A 1072 -5.28 37.51 -27.11
C MET A 1072 -6.02 36.51 -26.20
N ARG A 1073 -7.17 36.92 -25.65
CA ARG A 1073 -8.06 36.03 -24.89
C ARG A 1073 -8.61 34.91 -25.77
N ASP A 1074 -9.12 35.25 -26.96
CA ASP A 1074 -9.66 34.28 -27.91
C ASP A 1074 -8.55 33.34 -28.43
N LEU A 1075 -7.36 33.87 -28.72
CA LEU A 1075 -6.19 33.07 -29.08
C LEU A 1075 -5.79 32.09 -27.96
N MET A 1076 -5.71 32.56 -26.71
CA MET A 1076 -5.38 31.71 -25.56
C MET A 1076 -6.42 30.60 -25.38
N TRP A 1077 -7.71 30.93 -25.48
CA TRP A 1077 -8.79 29.94 -25.45
C TRP A 1077 -8.64 28.89 -26.57
N ALA A 1078 -8.32 29.32 -27.79
CA ALA A 1078 -8.11 28.43 -28.92
C ALA A 1078 -6.91 27.50 -28.69
N LEU A 1079 -5.77 28.02 -28.22
CA LEU A 1079 -4.56 27.25 -27.95
C LEU A 1079 -4.78 26.19 -26.86
N LEU A 1080 -5.44 26.55 -25.75
CA LEU A 1080 -5.80 25.62 -24.67
C LEU A 1080 -6.72 24.48 -25.14
N ASN A 1081 -7.48 24.70 -26.21
CA ASN A 1081 -8.40 23.73 -26.80
C ASN A 1081 -7.81 22.90 -27.95
N THR A 1082 -6.53 23.11 -28.28
CA THR A 1082 -5.84 22.29 -29.28
C THR A 1082 -5.55 20.88 -28.74
N GLN A 1083 -5.45 19.91 -29.64
CA GLN A 1083 -4.95 18.58 -29.26
C GLN A 1083 -3.50 18.65 -28.78
N GLU A 1084 -2.69 19.54 -29.36
CA GLU A 1084 -1.29 19.72 -29.00
C GLU A 1084 -1.08 20.14 -27.55
N PHE A 1085 -1.96 21.00 -27.02
CA PHE A 1085 -1.85 21.47 -25.64
C PHE A 1085 -2.01 20.35 -24.61
N ILE A 1086 -2.99 19.47 -24.79
CA ILE A 1086 -3.32 18.41 -23.81
C ILE A 1086 -2.46 17.16 -23.96
N VAL A 1087 -1.47 17.18 -24.85
CA VAL A 1087 -0.52 16.08 -25.05
C VAL A 1087 0.92 16.52 -24.77
N ASN A 1088 1.70 15.55 -24.29
CA ASN A 1088 3.14 15.57 -24.30
C ASN A 1088 3.63 14.96 -25.61
N HIS A 1089 4.38 15.73 -26.40
CA HIS A 1089 4.78 15.41 -27.76
C HIS A 1089 6.29 15.28 -27.93
#